data_AF-H0ESC2-F1
#
_entry.id   AF-H0ESC2-F1
#
_cell.length_a   1.000
_cell.length_b   1.000
_cell.length_c   1.000
_cell.angle_alpha   90.00
_cell.angle_beta   90.00
_cell.angle_gamma   90.00
#
_symmetry.space_group_name_H-M   'P 1'
#
loop_
_entity.id
_entity.type
_entity.pdbx_description
1 polymer ?
#
loop_
_entity_poly.entity_id
_entity_poly.type
_entity_poly.pdbx_seq_one_letter_code
_entity_poly.pdbx_strand_id
1 'polypeptide(L)'
;MGTKGMRYSLQSRDLIADSIETVMGGQWYDANISIPGCDKNMPGVMMAMGRVNRPSLMVYGGSIKPGCAKTQNNADIDIVSAFQAYGQFITGEITEEARFDVIRHACPGQGACGGMYTANTMATAIEVMGMTLPGSSSNPADSKAKYMECLAAGGAIRKLLVEDIRPRDIMTRLAFENAMIVVNITGGSTNAVLHLIAIADSVGIKLTIDDFQAVSDRTPFLADLKPSGKYVMNDLYNIGGTPALLKFLLKEGVIDGSGMTVTGQTLAKNLEAAPDFPADQDIIRPFSKPIKPTGHIQILRGSLAPGGSVGKITGKEGLRFVGKAKCYNDEDDFIAALEAGEIKKGEKTVVVIRYEGPKGGPGMPEMLKPSSAIMGAGLGNDVALITDGRFSGGSHGFLIGHIVPEAQEGGPIGLVRDGDKVIIDAETRVLDLEVGPEELARRTKEFKAPPPKYTKGTLAKYAKLLLGVNSSILPSLPNQQVQEIKNEGLICVHMIFQDNRSLESFLHYKNQLSSQSIGLFVNCRLPLLCFAQLVQPCLLPEESTFEGAATVVRRQNGNNGLAIGTGDRFKEGTVAPRGLGTQPAGTQLGPIMSAKEVKSAFNGLAKEYGLQTFTAPYTTYENATLFGGMIGGKFEGKCTESYRVFFNAAIHARERGSSDNLLYFLGDLLYANKNKLGLTYGGRTYTALQVRKAISTGIVFLPLSNPDGVAYDQATNSCWRKNRNPASATPGNAASIGIDLNRNFDFLWDFPKKFTPTVAPNVASNNPAAQTFHGTSPFSEPETKSIKWVMDKFSKLRWFLDIHSYTGVVLYNWGSDESQKDIPGMNFLNSTYDSVRGLMPDDPSKGIVYSEYIPTTDWKEKIYAAMRMGNAMDASTGRHYEVTQSAYLYPTSGASDDYAYSRHFADPAKEKIHGYTVEFGFGNSASSCPFYPTSEQYHLNLMETAAGFMEFLLSAEEIGLGDRGACVTPI
;
A
#
# COMPACT_ATOMS: atom_id res chain seq x y z
N MET A 1 -8.48 2.11 -12.31
CA MET A 1 -8.68 2.65 -13.69
C MET A 1 -10.17 2.63 -13.99
N GLY A 2 -10.71 3.55 -14.79
CA GLY A 2 -12.17 3.60 -15.10
C GLY A 2 -13.05 4.11 -13.96
N THR A 3 -12.49 4.96 -13.08
CA THR A 3 -13.21 5.66 -12.01
C THR A 3 -12.69 7.08 -11.88
N LYS A 4 -13.44 7.95 -11.19
CA LYS A 4 -13.03 9.35 -10.91
C LYS A 4 -11.68 9.46 -10.17
N GLY A 5 -11.21 8.39 -9.53
CA GLY A 5 -9.86 8.34 -8.94
C GLY A 5 -8.74 8.56 -9.96
N MET A 6 -8.96 8.27 -11.24
CA MET A 6 -7.96 8.48 -12.30
C MET A 6 -7.53 9.94 -12.47
N ARG A 7 -8.38 10.89 -12.07
CA ARG A 7 -8.08 12.33 -12.06
C ARG A 7 -6.93 12.67 -11.11
N TYR A 8 -6.67 11.84 -10.09
CA TYR A 8 -5.56 12.00 -9.17
C TYR A 8 -4.25 11.35 -9.67
N SER A 9 -4.27 10.64 -10.81
CA SER A 9 -3.09 9.92 -11.30
C SER A 9 -2.00 10.88 -11.80
N LEU A 10 -2.23 11.67 -12.84
CA LEU A 10 -1.14 12.46 -13.44
C LEU A 10 -0.57 13.49 -12.46
N GLN A 11 -1.43 14.22 -11.75
CA GLN A 11 -1.00 15.21 -10.75
C GLN A 11 -0.18 14.61 -9.60
N SER A 12 -0.26 13.29 -9.37
CA SER A 12 0.60 12.64 -8.37
C SER A 12 2.08 12.69 -8.77
N ARG A 13 2.40 12.78 -10.08
CA ARG A 13 3.77 13.02 -10.57
C ARG A 13 4.34 14.30 -9.96
N ASP A 14 3.59 15.39 -10.07
CA ASP A 14 4.00 16.71 -9.60
C ASP A 14 4.05 16.74 -8.07
N LEU A 15 3.07 16.12 -7.41
CA LEU A 15 3.05 15.98 -5.95
C LEU A 15 4.26 15.18 -5.43
N ILE A 16 4.65 14.10 -6.11
CA ILE A 16 5.85 13.31 -5.76
C ILE A 16 7.11 14.16 -5.95
N ALA A 17 7.19 14.92 -7.05
CA ALA A 17 8.32 15.80 -7.31
C ALA A 17 8.48 16.83 -6.18
N ASP A 18 7.39 17.51 -5.85
CA ASP A 18 7.35 18.52 -4.78
C ASP A 18 7.66 17.92 -3.40
N SER A 19 7.21 16.69 -3.14
CA SER A 19 7.45 15.99 -1.86
C SER A 19 8.93 15.67 -1.67
N ILE A 20 9.58 15.11 -2.70
CA ILE A 20 11.01 14.77 -2.63
C ILE A 20 11.86 16.04 -2.56
N GLU A 21 11.53 17.05 -3.37
CA GLU A 21 12.19 18.36 -3.35
C GLU A 21 12.11 19.00 -1.96
N THR A 22 10.92 18.96 -1.32
CA THR A 22 10.71 19.50 0.03
C THR A 22 11.55 18.78 1.08
N VAL A 23 11.61 17.44 1.04
CA VAL A 23 12.40 16.65 2.02
C VAL A 23 13.89 16.88 1.79
N MET A 24 14.38 16.81 0.56
CA MET A 24 15.79 17.03 0.24
C MET A 24 16.25 18.45 0.61
N GLY A 25 15.42 19.46 0.31
CA GLY A 25 15.69 20.85 0.65
C GLY A 25 15.62 21.12 2.16
N GLY A 26 14.61 20.58 2.84
CA GLY A 26 14.38 20.81 4.27
C GLY A 26 15.33 20.05 5.19
N GLN A 27 15.72 18.83 4.82
CA GLN A 27 16.55 17.95 5.67
C GLN A 27 18.03 17.94 5.28
N TRP A 28 18.43 18.68 4.24
CA TRP A 28 19.82 18.82 3.81
C TRP A 28 20.52 17.50 3.43
N TYR A 29 19.78 16.47 3.01
CA TYR A 29 20.39 15.21 2.58
C TYR A 29 21.33 15.41 1.37
N ASP A 30 22.53 14.84 1.45
CA ASP A 30 23.58 15.01 0.44
C ASP A 30 23.26 14.28 -0.88
N ALA A 31 22.48 13.20 -0.82
CA ALA A 31 22.14 12.38 -1.98
C ALA A 31 20.75 11.73 -1.86
N ASN A 32 20.21 11.26 -2.98
CA ASN A 32 18.90 10.64 -3.07
C ASN A 32 18.93 9.31 -3.86
N ILE A 33 18.47 8.24 -3.23
CA ILE A 33 18.06 7.02 -3.94
C ILE A 33 16.54 6.97 -3.88
N SER A 34 15.87 7.07 -5.02
CA SER A 34 14.42 6.92 -5.09
C SER A 34 14.04 5.55 -5.66
N ILE A 35 12.99 4.94 -5.08
CA ILE A 35 12.55 3.57 -5.41
C ILE A 35 11.11 3.57 -5.96
N PRO A 36 10.85 4.16 -7.14
CA PRO A 36 9.52 4.20 -7.73
C PRO A 36 9.11 2.84 -8.35
N GLY A 37 7.83 2.48 -8.25
CA GLY A 37 7.31 1.20 -8.74
C GLY A 37 6.12 1.27 -9.69
N CYS A 38 5.53 2.44 -9.93
CA CYS A 38 4.33 2.60 -10.75
C CYS A 38 4.40 3.84 -11.64
N ASP A 39 3.69 3.78 -12.78
CA ASP A 39 3.59 4.77 -13.86
C ASP A 39 4.13 6.19 -13.59
N LYS A 40 3.46 6.92 -12.68
CA LYS A 40 3.69 8.36 -12.47
C LYS A 40 4.79 8.63 -11.44
N ASN A 41 5.24 7.61 -10.70
CA ASN A 41 6.30 7.73 -9.71
C ASN A 41 7.63 8.04 -10.39
N MET A 42 8.03 7.26 -11.40
CA MET A 42 9.31 7.42 -12.12
C MET A 42 9.53 8.85 -12.61
N PRO A 43 8.62 9.47 -13.39
CA PRO A 43 8.83 10.85 -13.79
C PRO A 43 8.81 11.85 -12.64
N GLY A 44 8.02 11.62 -11.58
CA GLY A 44 8.01 12.48 -10.38
C GLY A 44 9.36 12.51 -9.67
N VAL A 45 9.99 11.34 -9.48
CA VAL A 45 11.32 11.27 -8.84
C VAL A 45 12.39 11.90 -9.74
N MET A 46 12.34 11.68 -11.05
CA MET A 46 13.28 12.27 -12.01
C MET A 46 13.18 13.80 -12.05
N MET A 47 11.95 14.34 -12.01
CA MET A 47 11.72 15.77 -11.91
C MET A 47 12.37 16.35 -10.64
N ALA A 48 12.14 15.73 -9.48
CA ALA A 48 12.76 16.17 -8.21
C ALA A 48 14.28 16.12 -8.25
N MET A 49 14.86 15.02 -8.77
CA MET A 49 16.32 14.89 -8.92
C MET A 49 16.90 16.02 -9.77
N GLY A 50 16.24 16.38 -10.89
CA GLY A 50 16.69 17.49 -11.74
C GLY A 50 16.59 18.87 -11.08
N ARG A 51 15.51 19.11 -10.31
CA ARG A 51 15.29 20.37 -9.56
C ARG A 51 16.33 20.54 -8.45
N VAL A 52 16.48 19.54 -7.60
CA VAL A 52 17.39 19.54 -6.44
C VAL A 52 18.86 19.48 -6.88
N ASN A 53 19.14 18.74 -7.95
CA ASN A 53 20.46 18.56 -8.55
C ASN A 53 21.58 18.19 -7.56
N ARG A 54 21.29 17.27 -6.64
CA ARG A 54 22.27 16.57 -5.79
C ARG A 54 22.52 15.16 -6.31
N PRO A 55 23.68 14.51 -6.02
CA PRO A 55 23.96 13.14 -6.43
C PRO A 55 22.75 12.23 -6.20
N SER A 56 22.21 11.64 -7.27
CA SER A 56 20.98 10.88 -7.21
C SER A 56 20.97 9.72 -8.20
N LEU A 57 20.28 8.65 -7.85
CA LEU A 57 19.94 7.57 -8.78
C LEU A 57 18.55 7.01 -8.50
N MET A 58 17.93 6.43 -9.52
CA MET A 58 16.65 5.73 -9.41
C MET A 58 16.85 4.22 -9.41
N VAL A 59 16.13 3.51 -8.56
CA VAL A 59 15.98 2.04 -8.57
C VAL A 59 14.54 1.72 -8.92
N TYR A 60 14.27 1.22 -10.12
CA TYR A 60 12.91 0.83 -10.50
C TYR A 60 12.43 -0.38 -9.69
N GLY A 61 11.18 -0.39 -9.23
CA GLY A 61 10.61 -1.51 -8.47
C GLY A 61 10.53 -2.83 -9.24
N GLY A 62 10.54 -2.79 -10.58
CA GLY A 62 10.52 -3.96 -11.46
C GLY A 62 9.13 -4.29 -12.02
N SER A 63 9.13 -5.03 -13.13
CA SER A 63 7.91 -5.50 -13.79
C SER A 63 7.29 -6.70 -13.06
N ILE A 64 5.96 -6.80 -13.06
CA ILE A 64 5.22 -8.02 -12.69
C ILE A 64 5.48 -9.12 -13.73
N LYS A 65 5.41 -10.38 -13.30
CA LYS A 65 5.36 -11.55 -14.20
C LYS A 65 3.97 -11.70 -14.82
N PRO A 66 3.85 -12.26 -16.04
CA PRO A 66 2.55 -12.61 -16.59
C PRO A 66 1.84 -13.65 -15.72
N GLY A 67 0.51 -13.56 -15.63
CA GLY A 67 -0.33 -14.58 -15.04
C GLY A 67 -0.85 -15.57 -16.09
N CYS A 68 -1.64 -16.57 -15.69
CA CYS A 68 -2.23 -17.54 -16.60
C CYS A 68 -3.69 -17.86 -16.26
N ALA A 69 -4.57 -17.96 -17.27
CA ALA A 69 -5.99 -18.28 -17.09
C ALA A 69 -6.31 -19.69 -17.63
N LYS A 70 -6.90 -20.53 -16.78
CA LYS A 70 -7.29 -21.91 -17.12
C LYS A 70 -8.34 -21.95 -18.23
N THR A 71 -9.31 -21.06 -18.17
CA THR A 71 -10.40 -20.91 -19.15
C THR A 71 -9.91 -20.43 -20.51
N GLN A 72 -8.67 -19.94 -20.59
CA GLN A 72 -7.97 -19.52 -21.80
C GLN A 72 -6.86 -20.52 -22.19
N ASN A 73 -7.03 -21.81 -21.90
CA ASN A 73 -6.03 -22.86 -22.15
C ASN A 73 -4.65 -22.58 -21.50
N ASN A 74 -4.65 -21.98 -20.30
CA ASN A 74 -3.45 -21.51 -19.59
C ASN A 74 -2.62 -20.49 -20.38
N ALA A 75 -3.23 -19.72 -21.28
CA ALA A 75 -2.55 -18.62 -21.98
C ALA A 75 -2.09 -17.53 -21.00
N ASP A 76 -0.98 -16.89 -21.36
CA ASP A 76 -0.44 -15.75 -20.62
C ASP A 76 -1.40 -14.55 -20.68
N ILE A 77 -1.76 -14.06 -19.50
CA ILE A 77 -2.66 -12.93 -19.32
C ILE A 77 -1.99 -11.84 -18.47
N ASP A 78 -2.46 -10.62 -18.65
CA ASP A 78 -2.00 -9.45 -17.92
C ASP A 78 -3.18 -8.53 -17.56
N ILE A 79 -2.87 -7.37 -16.99
CA ILE A 79 -3.88 -6.39 -16.61
C ILE A 79 -4.76 -5.94 -17.80
N VAL A 80 -4.22 -5.89 -19.03
CA VAL A 80 -5.00 -5.54 -20.22
C VAL A 80 -5.97 -6.66 -20.57
N SER A 81 -5.57 -7.92 -20.42
CA SER A 81 -6.49 -9.06 -20.55
C SER A 81 -7.70 -8.92 -19.61
N ALA A 82 -7.49 -8.50 -18.36
CA ALA A 82 -8.58 -8.27 -17.41
C ALA A 82 -9.54 -7.15 -17.84
N PHE A 83 -9.03 -6.07 -18.46
CA PHE A 83 -9.89 -5.00 -19.00
C PHE A 83 -10.63 -5.42 -20.27
N GLN A 84 -9.98 -6.14 -21.17
CA GLN A 84 -10.59 -6.65 -22.41
C GLN A 84 -11.66 -7.70 -22.13
N ALA A 85 -11.49 -8.51 -21.09
CA ALA A 85 -12.47 -9.53 -20.68
C ALA A 85 -13.86 -8.92 -20.40
N TYR A 86 -13.94 -7.67 -19.95
CA TYR A 86 -15.24 -6.99 -19.80
C TYR A 86 -15.92 -6.74 -21.15
N GLY A 87 -15.17 -6.22 -22.14
CA GLY A 87 -15.68 -6.00 -23.50
C GLY A 87 -16.12 -7.30 -24.17
N GLN A 88 -15.34 -8.36 -24.01
CA GLN A 88 -15.65 -9.70 -24.53
C GLN A 88 -16.89 -10.33 -23.85
N PHE A 89 -17.10 -10.03 -22.56
CA PHE A 89 -18.26 -10.53 -21.82
C PHE A 89 -19.56 -9.86 -22.29
N ILE A 90 -19.57 -8.53 -22.43
CA ILE A 90 -20.78 -7.80 -22.86
C ILE A 90 -21.19 -8.12 -24.31
N THR A 91 -20.25 -8.58 -25.14
CA THR A 91 -20.54 -9.07 -26.51
C THR A 91 -20.86 -10.57 -26.56
N GLY A 92 -20.78 -11.28 -25.44
CA GLY A 92 -21.04 -12.71 -25.35
C GLY A 92 -19.92 -13.61 -25.91
N GLU A 93 -18.73 -13.07 -26.18
CA GLU A 93 -17.56 -13.84 -26.64
C GLU A 93 -16.98 -14.73 -25.54
N ILE A 94 -17.03 -14.28 -24.28
CA ILE A 94 -16.63 -15.08 -23.12
C ILE A 94 -17.75 -15.18 -22.09
N THR A 95 -17.74 -16.26 -21.32
CA THR A 95 -18.66 -16.46 -20.20
C THR A 95 -18.23 -15.66 -18.96
N GLU A 96 -19.13 -15.47 -18.00
CA GLU A 96 -18.80 -14.87 -16.71
C GLU A 96 -17.72 -15.67 -15.96
N GLU A 97 -17.73 -17.00 -16.10
CA GLU A 97 -16.69 -17.88 -15.53
C GLU A 97 -15.31 -17.56 -16.13
N ALA A 98 -15.22 -17.43 -17.46
CA ALA A 98 -13.97 -17.06 -18.13
C ALA A 98 -13.52 -15.65 -17.76
N ARG A 99 -14.45 -14.69 -17.67
CA ARG A 99 -14.16 -13.33 -17.22
C ARG A 99 -13.58 -13.31 -15.80
N PHE A 100 -14.20 -14.06 -14.88
CA PHE A 100 -13.75 -14.15 -13.49
C PHE A 100 -12.37 -14.80 -13.37
N ASP A 101 -12.11 -15.87 -14.12
CA ASP A 101 -10.81 -16.55 -14.15
C ASP A 101 -9.68 -15.62 -14.64
N VAL A 102 -9.91 -14.87 -15.73
CA VAL A 102 -8.95 -13.87 -16.21
C VAL A 102 -8.69 -12.79 -15.16
N ILE A 103 -9.73 -12.24 -14.53
CA ILE A 103 -9.59 -11.20 -13.49
C ILE A 103 -8.78 -11.70 -12.30
N ARG A 104 -9.03 -12.94 -11.85
CA ARG A 104 -8.34 -13.51 -10.67
C ARG A 104 -6.88 -13.82 -10.90
N HIS A 105 -6.48 -14.09 -12.14
CA HIS A 105 -5.14 -14.58 -12.44
C HIS A 105 -4.26 -13.61 -13.23
N ALA A 106 -4.79 -12.46 -13.70
CA ALA A 106 -4.04 -11.47 -14.47
C ALA A 106 -2.87 -10.79 -13.73
N CYS A 107 -2.89 -10.79 -12.39
CA CYS A 107 -1.89 -10.12 -11.55
C CYS A 107 -1.35 -11.10 -10.48
N PRO A 108 -0.36 -11.95 -10.82
CA PRO A 108 0.07 -13.06 -9.95
C PRO A 108 0.94 -12.65 -8.75
N GLY A 109 1.38 -11.39 -8.66
CA GLY A 109 2.29 -10.93 -7.61
C GLY A 109 2.64 -9.44 -7.70
N GLN A 110 3.79 -9.07 -7.13
CA GLN A 110 4.30 -7.70 -7.09
C GLN A 110 4.90 -7.23 -8.42
N GLY A 111 4.95 -5.91 -8.62
CA GLY A 111 5.59 -5.26 -9.76
C GLY A 111 4.64 -4.41 -10.60
N ALA A 112 5.21 -3.57 -11.47
CA ALA A 112 4.42 -2.73 -12.39
C ALA A 112 3.84 -3.56 -13.53
N CYS A 113 2.91 -2.99 -14.29
CA CYS A 113 2.25 -3.65 -15.42
C CYS A 113 3.26 -4.20 -16.46
N GLY A 114 3.09 -5.46 -16.88
CA GLY A 114 4.13 -6.23 -17.59
C GLY A 114 4.45 -5.83 -19.04
N GLY A 115 3.50 -5.22 -19.76
CA GLY A 115 3.73 -4.74 -21.12
C GLY A 115 4.59 -3.47 -21.17
N MET A 116 4.90 -2.99 -22.38
CA MET A 116 5.56 -1.71 -22.63
C MET A 116 4.58 -0.53 -22.46
N TYR A 117 3.91 -0.49 -21.31
CA TYR A 117 3.08 0.62 -20.84
C TYR A 117 3.96 1.72 -20.22
N THR A 118 3.38 2.75 -19.60
CA THR A 118 4.16 3.90 -19.12
C THR A 118 5.24 3.49 -18.12
N ALA A 119 4.96 2.57 -17.20
CA ALA A 119 5.93 2.15 -16.20
C ALA A 119 7.22 1.59 -16.81
N ASN A 120 7.11 0.54 -17.63
CA ASN A 120 8.27 -0.05 -18.30
C ASN A 120 8.88 0.89 -19.35
N THR A 121 8.07 1.69 -20.06
CA THR A 121 8.58 2.70 -21.01
C THR A 121 9.47 3.73 -20.29
N MET A 122 9.01 4.28 -19.17
CA MET A 122 9.78 5.26 -18.41
C MET A 122 10.97 4.63 -17.73
N ALA A 123 10.84 3.41 -17.18
CA ALA A 123 11.99 2.70 -16.60
C ALA A 123 13.09 2.49 -17.64
N THR A 124 12.77 1.99 -18.83
CA THR A 124 13.73 1.79 -19.92
C THR A 124 14.30 3.12 -20.41
N ALA A 125 13.48 4.16 -20.59
CA ALA A 125 13.96 5.49 -20.97
C ALA A 125 14.93 6.08 -19.94
N ILE A 126 14.69 5.88 -18.64
CA ILE A 126 15.54 6.40 -17.56
C ILE A 126 16.85 5.60 -17.45
N GLU A 127 16.83 4.30 -17.71
CA GLU A 127 18.06 3.49 -17.81
C GLU A 127 18.93 3.94 -18.99
N VAL A 128 18.30 4.22 -20.15
CA VAL A 128 18.99 4.76 -21.33
C VAL A 128 19.61 6.13 -21.06
N MET A 129 18.91 6.98 -20.32
CA MET A 129 19.45 8.27 -19.87
C MET A 129 20.63 8.11 -18.91
N GLY A 130 20.83 6.93 -18.33
CA GLY A 130 21.91 6.65 -17.39
C GLY A 130 21.56 6.97 -15.93
N MET A 131 20.29 7.12 -15.59
CA MET A 131 19.83 7.50 -14.23
C MET A 131 19.44 6.30 -13.35
N THR A 132 19.64 5.08 -13.85
CA THR A 132 19.56 3.82 -13.09
C THR A 132 20.81 2.99 -13.30
N LEU A 133 21.04 2.01 -12.42
CA LEU A 133 22.02 0.96 -12.71
C LEU A 133 21.59 0.13 -13.94
N PRO A 134 22.55 -0.44 -14.70
CA PRO A 134 22.22 -1.33 -15.83
C PRO A 134 21.36 -2.52 -15.39
N GLY A 135 20.30 -2.81 -16.15
CA GLY A 135 19.34 -3.88 -15.89
C GLY A 135 18.14 -3.45 -15.05
N SER A 136 18.15 -2.26 -14.43
CA SER A 136 17.10 -1.80 -13.52
C SER A 136 15.69 -1.91 -14.11
N SER A 137 15.54 -1.50 -15.37
CA SER A 137 14.25 -1.44 -16.07
C SER A 137 13.69 -2.80 -16.45
N SER A 138 14.55 -3.82 -16.61
CA SER A 138 14.15 -5.16 -17.04
C SER A 138 14.11 -6.20 -15.92
N ASN A 139 14.81 -5.98 -14.79
CA ASN A 139 14.78 -6.90 -13.65
C ASN A 139 13.36 -7.04 -13.09
N PRO A 140 12.73 -8.23 -13.09
CA PRO A 140 11.39 -8.43 -12.53
C PRO A 140 11.35 -8.13 -11.03
N ALA A 141 10.21 -7.69 -10.53
CA ALA A 141 10.07 -7.21 -9.15
C ALA A 141 10.34 -8.29 -8.09
N ASP A 142 10.07 -9.56 -8.39
CA ASP A 142 10.31 -10.71 -7.51
C ASP A 142 11.64 -11.43 -7.82
N SER A 143 12.50 -10.85 -8.66
CA SER A 143 13.76 -11.48 -9.08
C SER A 143 14.90 -11.24 -8.09
N LYS A 144 15.80 -12.22 -7.98
CA LYS A 144 17.08 -12.05 -7.26
C LYS A 144 17.89 -10.89 -7.82
N ALA A 145 17.83 -10.64 -9.13
CA ALA A 145 18.54 -9.53 -9.77
C ALA A 145 18.10 -8.16 -9.21
N LYS A 146 16.79 -7.97 -8.98
CA LYS A 146 16.25 -6.76 -8.36
C LYS A 146 16.77 -6.56 -6.93
N TYR A 147 16.78 -7.63 -6.13
CA TYR A 147 17.35 -7.57 -4.78
C TYR A 147 18.84 -7.19 -4.79
N MET A 148 19.62 -7.80 -5.67
CA MET A 148 21.06 -7.49 -5.80
C MET A 148 21.31 -6.05 -6.27
N GLU A 149 20.45 -5.52 -7.13
CA GLU A 149 20.50 -4.11 -7.56
C GLU A 149 20.28 -3.14 -6.38
N CYS A 150 19.30 -3.42 -5.52
CA CYS A 150 19.06 -2.62 -4.31
C CYS A 150 20.29 -2.57 -3.40
N LEU A 151 20.99 -3.71 -3.23
CA LEU A 151 22.26 -3.76 -2.48
C LEU A 151 23.38 -2.97 -3.19
N ALA A 152 23.46 -3.04 -4.52
CA ALA A 152 24.47 -2.35 -5.31
C ALA A 152 24.27 -0.81 -5.33
N ALA A 153 23.04 -0.33 -5.16
CA ALA A 153 22.71 1.09 -5.17
C ALA A 153 23.51 1.91 -4.14
N GLY A 154 23.79 1.33 -2.96
CA GLY A 154 24.60 1.98 -1.92
C GLY A 154 26.05 2.26 -2.37
N GLY A 155 26.66 1.32 -3.09
CA GLY A 155 28.00 1.51 -3.66
C GLY A 155 28.01 2.58 -4.76
N ALA A 156 26.98 2.58 -5.61
CA ALA A 156 26.84 3.54 -6.70
C ALA A 156 26.62 4.96 -6.20
N ILE A 157 25.69 5.17 -5.26
CA ILE A 157 25.42 6.52 -4.72
C ILE A 157 26.63 7.11 -3.99
N ARG A 158 27.40 6.26 -3.28
CA ARG A 158 28.65 6.68 -2.65
C ARG A 158 29.66 7.17 -3.69
N LYS A 159 29.77 6.49 -4.83
CA LYS A 159 30.66 6.92 -5.91
C LYS A 159 30.21 8.28 -6.48
N LEU A 160 28.92 8.46 -6.73
CA LEU A 160 28.38 9.73 -7.22
C LEU A 160 28.62 10.88 -6.23
N LEU A 161 28.53 10.63 -4.91
CA LEU A 161 28.88 11.60 -3.88
C LEU A 161 30.36 11.98 -3.91
N VAL A 162 31.25 10.99 -4.03
CA VAL A 162 32.71 11.23 -4.04
C VAL A 162 33.14 12.00 -5.29
N GLU A 163 32.54 11.68 -6.45
CA GLU A 163 32.87 12.29 -7.74
C GLU A 163 32.02 13.53 -8.04
N ASP A 164 31.08 13.89 -7.16
CA ASP A 164 30.09 14.95 -7.31
C ASP A 164 29.33 14.91 -8.65
N ILE A 165 29.01 13.70 -9.12
CA ILE A 165 28.23 13.50 -10.35
C ILE A 165 26.75 13.71 -10.03
N ARG A 166 26.14 14.68 -10.69
CA ARG A 166 24.77 15.14 -10.41
C ARG A 166 23.82 14.83 -11.57
N PRO A 167 22.50 14.87 -11.32
CA PRO A 167 21.50 14.59 -12.34
C PRO A 167 21.65 15.45 -13.61
N ARG A 168 22.06 16.73 -13.52
CA ARG A 168 22.29 17.58 -14.70
C ARG A 168 23.53 17.21 -15.53
N ASP A 169 24.48 16.47 -14.96
CA ASP A 169 25.64 15.96 -15.69
C ASP A 169 25.28 14.71 -16.51
N ILE A 170 24.24 13.99 -16.10
CA ILE A 170 23.75 12.76 -16.72
C ILE A 170 22.60 13.05 -17.70
N MET A 171 21.59 13.80 -17.26
CA MET A 171 20.39 14.15 -18.04
C MET A 171 20.67 15.26 -19.06
N THR A 172 21.51 14.97 -20.04
CA THR A 172 21.89 15.88 -21.12
C THR A 172 20.93 15.79 -22.32
N ARG A 173 21.03 16.72 -23.27
CA ARG A 173 20.20 16.65 -24.50
C ARG A 173 20.41 15.34 -25.25
N LEU A 174 21.62 14.80 -25.24
CA LEU A 174 21.94 13.49 -25.80
C LEU A 174 21.21 12.36 -25.07
N ALA A 175 21.15 12.39 -23.74
CA ALA A 175 20.43 11.40 -22.95
C ALA A 175 18.93 11.38 -23.31
N PHE A 176 18.29 12.54 -23.45
CA PHE A 176 16.90 12.64 -23.91
C PHE A 176 16.71 12.15 -25.35
N GLU A 177 17.64 12.45 -26.25
CA GLU A 177 17.64 11.98 -27.63
C GLU A 177 17.67 10.44 -27.69
N ASN A 178 18.63 9.81 -27.00
CA ASN A 178 18.72 8.35 -26.89
C ASN A 178 17.44 7.76 -26.28
N ALA A 179 16.88 8.38 -25.24
CA ALA A 179 15.63 7.93 -24.63
C ALA A 179 14.46 7.94 -25.62
N MET A 180 14.30 9.00 -26.42
CA MET A 180 13.26 9.08 -27.46
C MET A 180 13.42 8.01 -28.55
N ILE A 181 14.67 7.73 -28.94
CA ILE A 181 14.98 6.66 -29.91
C ILE A 181 14.54 5.31 -29.34
N VAL A 182 14.95 4.98 -28.11
CA VAL A 182 14.62 3.69 -27.50
C VAL A 182 13.12 3.55 -27.23
N VAL A 183 12.42 4.64 -26.89
CA VAL A 183 10.94 4.64 -26.79
C VAL A 183 10.29 4.23 -28.12
N ASN A 184 10.79 4.69 -29.27
CA ASN A 184 10.27 4.29 -30.58
C ASN A 184 10.65 2.85 -30.95
N ILE A 185 11.91 2.44 -30.71
CA ILE A 185 12.37 1.06 -30.94
C ILE A 185 11.49 0.05 -30.20
N THR A 186 11.12 0.38 -28.96
CA THR A 186 10.38 -0.51 -28.05
C THR A 186 8.87 -0.44 -28.16
N GLY A 187 8.30 0.48 -28.94
CA GLY A 187 6.84 0.64 -29.02
C GLY A 187 6.20 1.32 -27.80
N GLY A 188 6.99 2.15 -27.09
CA GLY A 188 6.67 2.73 -25.78
C GLY A 188 5.40 3.58 -25.69
N SER A 189 4.96 3.85 -24.47
CA SER A 189 3.75 4.63 -24.19
C SER A 189 3.86 6.08 -24.70
N THR A 190 2.76 6.63 -25.22
CA THR A 190 2.64 8.06 -25.59
C THR A 190 2.78 9.00 -24.39
N ASN A 191 2.53 8.52 -23.18
CA ASN A 191 2.80 9.25 -21.93
C ASN A 191 4.28 9.63 -21.78
N ALA A 192 5.21 8.91 -22.44
CA ALA A 192 6.63 9.26 -22.44
C ALA A 192 6.88 10.67 -23.00
N VAL A 193 6.06 11.15 -23.95
CA VAL A 193 6.14 12.52 -24.48
C VAL A 193 5.94 13.54 -23.36
N LEU A 194 4.87 13.39 -22.58
CA LEU A 194 4.57 14.29 -21.45
C LEU A 194 5.64 14.24 -20.36
N HIS A 195 6.12 13.04 -20.06
CA HIS A 195 7.04 12.80 -18.97
C HIS A 195 8.44 13.28 -19.27
N LEU A 196 9.00 12.95 -20.44
CA LEU A 196 10.34 13.37 -20.83
C LEU A 196 10.42 14.90 -21.04
N ILE A 197 9.38 15.55 -21.55
CA ILE A 197 9.33 17.03 -21.61
C ILE A 197 9.40 17.63 -20.20
N ALA A 198 8.63 17.09 -19.24
CA ALA A 198 8.65 17.59 -17.86
C ALA A 198 9.98 17.32 -17.14
N ILE A 199 10.64 16.19 -17.42
CA ILE A 199 11.97 15.88 -16.87
C ILE A 199 13.03 16.77 -17.52
N ALA A 200 12.96 17.04 -18.82
CA ALA A 200 13.88 17.94 -19.50
C ALA A 200 13.80 19.37 -18.95
N ASP A 201 12.58 19.86 -18.71
CA ASP A 201 12.36 21.18 -18.11
C ASP A 201 12.97 21.28 -16.70
N SER A 202 12.90 20.21 -15.89
CA SER A 202 13.46 20.22 -14.52
C SER A 202 14.99 20.36 -14.47
N VAL A 203 15.68 20.07 -15.57
CA VAL A 203 17.13 20.26 -15.74
C VAL A 203 17.49 21.43 -16.66
N GLY A 204 16.50 22.21 -17.11
CA GLY A 204 16.71 23.38 -17.96
C GLY A 204 16.98 23.04 -19.44
N ILE A 205 16.59 21.85 -19.90
CA ILE A 205 16.70 21.44 -21.31
C ILE A 205 15.37 21.65 -22.02
N LYS A 206 15.43 22.35 -23.15
CA LYS A 206 14.27 22.48 -24.03
C LYS A 206 14.06 21.19 -24.82
N LEU A 207 12.91 20.58 -24.63
CA LEU A 207 12.41 19.42 -25.39
C LEU A 207 10.96 19.69 -25.81
N THR A 208 10.64 19.42 -27.06
CA THR A 208 9.35 19.76 -27.68
C THR A 208 8.73 18.55 -28.35
N ILE A 209 7.43 18.60 -28.64
CA ILE A 209 6.76 17.52 -29.38
C ILE A 209 7.33 17.34 -30.80
N ASP A 210 7.85 18.40 -31.43
CA ASP A 210 8.46 18.31 -32.76
C ASP A 210 9.78 17.51 -32.72
N ASP A 211 10.50 17.52 -31.59
CA ASP A 211 11.68 16.66 -31.38
C ASP A 211 11.29 15.17 -31.42
N PHE A 212 10.17 14.80 -30.78
CA PHE A 212 9.65 13.43 -30.82
C PHE A 212 9.27 13.00 -32.24
N GLN A 213 8.66 13.90 -33.01
CA GLN A 213 8.34 13.62 -34.41
C GLN A 213 9.61 13.41 -35.23
N ALA A 214 10.60 14.30 -35.07
CA ALA A 214 11.86 14.19 -35.80
C ALA A 214 12.59 12.87 -35.51
N VAL A 215 12.57 12.40 -34.25
CA VAL A 215 13.10 11.08 -33.87
C VAL A 215 12.26 9.95 -34.46
N SER A 216 10.94 10.02 -34.31
CA SER A 216 10.01 9.01 -34.84
C SER A 216 10.19 8.79 -36.35
N ASP A 217 10.45 9.85 -37.11
CA ASP A 217 10.64 9.80 -38.56
C ASP A 217 11.85 8.99 -38.99
N ARG A 218 12.90 8.94 -38.17
CA ARG A 218 14.18 8.28 -38.49
C ARG A 218 14.44 6.99 -37.71
N THR A 219 13.58 6.65 -36.75
CA THR A 219 13.76 5.49 -35.88
C THR A 219 12.71 4.43 -36.15
N PRO A 220 13.06 3.19 -36.54
CA PRO A 220 12.08 2.14 -36.76
C PRO A 220 11.48 1.63 -35.45
N PHE A 221 10.32 0.99 -35.55
CA PHE A 221 9.73 0.21 -34.46
C PHE A 221 10.12 -1.27 -34.60
N LEU A 222 10.83 -1.83 -33.61
CA LEU A 222 11.43 -3.16 -33.70
C LEU A 222 10.87 -4.18 -32.70
N ALA A 223 10.48 -3.76 -31.50
CA ALA A 223 10.16 -4.69 -30.43
C ALA A 223 8.71 -5.23 -30.52
N ASP A 224 8.58 -6.55 -30.54
CA ASP A 224 7.30 -7.28 -30.54
C ASP A 224 6.73 -7.39 -29.11
N LEU A 225 6.63 -6.25 -28.42
CA LEU A 225 6.17 -6.16 -27.03
C LEU A 225 4.72 -5.65 -26.95
N LYS A 226 3.95 -6.22 -26.02
CA LYS A 226 2.61 -5.74 -25.68
C LYS A 226 2.66 -4.25 -25.36
N PRO A 227 1.66 -3.48 -25.81
CA PRO A 227 0.40 -3.94 -26.42
C PRO A 227 0.42 -4.00 -27.95
N SER A 228 1.52 -3.61 -28.60
CA SER A 228 1.63 -3.62 -30.06
C SER A 228 2.01 -4.99 -30.62
N GLY A 229 2.71 -5.76 -29.79
CA GLY A 229 3.20 -7.10 -30.07
C GLY A 229 2.74 -8.15 -29.06
N LYS A 230 3.43 -9.28 -29.04
CA LYS A 230 3.05 -10.48 -28.27
C LYS A 230 3.67 -10.55 -26.87
N TYR A 231 4.94 -10.17 -26.74
CA TYR A 231 5.78 -10.44 -25.58
C TYR A 231 5.65 -9.37 -24.48
N VAL A 232 6.11 -9.65 -23.26
CA VAL A 232 6.14 -8.71 -22.13
C VAL A 232 7.58 -8.44 -21.67
N MET A 233 7.77 -7.48 -20.75
CA MET A 233 9.11 -7.12 -20.24
C MET A 233 9.86 -8.33 -19.63
N ASN A 234 9.13 -9.26 -19.02
CA ASN A 234 9.71 -10.50 -18.49
C ASN A 234 10.38 -11.35 -19.59
N ASP A 235 9.85 -11.34 -20.81
CA ASP A 235 10.45 -12.07 -21.94
C ASP A 235 11.72 -11.37 -22.42
N LEU A 236 11.73 -10.02 -22.45
CA LEU A 236 12.93 -9.25 -22.75
C LEU A 236 14.04 -9.52 -21.71
N TYR A 237 13.69 -9.58 -20.43
CA TYR A 237 14.62 -9.95 -19.36
C TYR A 237 15.26 -11.32 -19.62
N ASN A 238 14.48 -12.32 -20.03
CA ASN A 238 14.97 -13.67 -20.29
C ASN A 238 15.99 -13.76 -21.44
N ILE A 239 16.00 -12.79 -22.36
CA ILE A 239 16.95 -12.73 -23.48
C ILE A 239 18.10 -11.73 -23.26
N GLY A 240 18.31 -11.24 -22.03
CA GLY A 240 19.41 -10.34 -21.68
C GLY A 240 18.98 -8.93 -21.25
N GLY A 241 17.68 -8.65 -21.25
CA GLY A 241 17.10 -7.42 -20.72
C GLY A 241 17.45 -6.16 -21.50
N THR A 242 17.23 -5.02 -20.85
CA THR A 242 17.57 -3.70 -21.41
C THR A 242 19.06 -3.56 -21.73
N PRO A 243 20.02 -4.08 -20.94
CA PRO A 243 21.43 -4.02 -21.29
C PRO A 243 21.77 -4.65 -22.65
N ALA A 244 21.19 -5.82 -22.99
CA ALA A 244 21.38 -6.44 -24.30
C ALA A 244 20.78 -5.59 -25.43
N LEU A 245 19.60 -4.98 -25.21
CA LEU A 245 18.98 -4.05 -26.14
C LEU A 245 19.88 -2.85 -26.43
N LEU A 246 20.41 -2.20 -25.39
CA LEU A 246 21.24 -1.02 -25.56
C LEU A 246 22.58 -1.35 -26.21
N LYS A 247 23.18 -2.50 -25.89
CA LYS A 247 24.39 -2.97 -26.56
C LYS A 247 24.16 -3.20 -28.06
N PHE A 248 23.03 -3.82 -28.43
CA PHE A 248 22.63 -3.99 -29.82
C PHE A 248 22.48 -2.64 -30.53
N LEU A 249 21.72 -1.70 -29.95
CA LEU A 249 21.49 -0.39 -30.56
C LEU A 249 22.76 0.47 -30.67
N LEU A 250 23.67 0.35 -29.70
CA LEU A 250 24.97 1.02 -29.74
C LEU A 250 25.84 0.47 -30.88
N LYS A 251 25.86 -0.86 -31.07
CA LYS A 251 26.61 -1.52 -32.14
C LYS A 251 26.09 -1.14 -33.54
N GLU A 252 24.79 -0.97 -33.68
CA GLU A 252 24.16 -0.51 -34.92
C GLU A 252 24.29 1.02 -35.13
N GLY A 253 24.91 1.75 -34.19
CA GLY A 253 25.13 3.19 -34.28
C GLY A 253 23.87 4.04 -34.14
N VAL A 254 22.82 3.48 -33.52
CA VAL A 254 21.49 4.11 -33.41
C VAL A 254 21.37 4.95 -32.14
N ILE A 255 22.16 4.67 -31.12
CA ILE A 255 22.30 5.49 -29.91
C ILE A 255 23.76 5.86 -29.69
N ASP A 256 24.01 7.00 -29.05
CA ASP A 256 25.35 7.43 -28.66
C ASP A 256 25.65 7.02 -27.21
N GLY A 257 26.70 6.23 -27.00
CA GLY A 257 27.08 5.73 -25.68
C GLY A 257 28.01 6.65 -24.87
N SER A 258 28.32 7.85 -25.35
CA SER A 258 29.30 8.76 -24.72
C SER A 258 28.79 9.44 -23.43
N GLY A 259 27.48 9.45 -23.19
CA GLY A 259 26.86 10.06 -22.01
C GLY A 259 27.26 9.38 -20.68
N MET A 260 27.50 10.18 -19.64
CA MET A 260 27.75 9.73 -18.26
C MET A 260 26.52 9.05 -17.66
N THR A 261 26.72 8.07 -16.77
CA THR A 261 25.63 7.42 -16.02
C THR A 261 25.89 7.41 -14.51
N VAL A 262 24.91 6.95 -13.73
CA VAL A 262 24.99 6.77 -12.28
C VAL A 262 26.04 5.76 -11.82
N THR A 263 26.69 5.02 -12.73
CA THR A 263 27.85 4.19 -12.40
C THR A 263 29.16 4.98 -12.33
N GLY A 264 29.13 6.27 -12.68
CA GLY A 264 30.31 7.12 -12.89
C GLY A 264 31.15 6.65 -14.09
N GLN A 265 30.50 6.04 -15.09
CA GLN A 265 31.10 5.64 -16.36
C GLN A 265 30.14 6.00 -17.50
N THR A 266 30.66 6.07 -18.73
CA THR A 266 29.82 6.29 -19.91
C THR A 266 28.90 5.10 -20.17
N LEU A 267 27.75 5.32 -20.83
CA LEU A 267 26.83 4.24 -21.24
C LEU A 267 27.56 3.16 -22.06
N ALA A 268 28.40 3.52 -23.02
CA ALA A 268 29.18 2.58 -23.82
C ALA A 268 30.02 1.63 -22.95
N LYS A 269 30.72 2.19 -21.95
CA LYS A 269 31.55 1.42 -21.02
C LYS A 269 30.73 0.43 -20.20
N ASN A 270 29.57 0.84 -19.70
CA ASN A 270 28.67 -0.05 -18.96
C ASN A 270 28.18 -1.24 -19.81
N LEU A 271 28.03 -1.03 -21.13
CA LEU A 271 27.49 -2.03 -22.05
C LEU A 271 28.55 -3.02 -22.57
N GLU A 272 29.85 -2.80 -22.36
CA GLU A 272 30.90 -3.73 -22.79
C GLU A 272 30.67 -5.15 -22.23
N ALA A 273 30.27 -5.24 -20.96
CA ALA A 273 30.03 -6.49 -20.26
C ALA A 273 28.59 -7.03 -20.42
N ALA A 274 27.69 -6.30 -21.09
CA ALA A 274 26.33 -6.76 -21.33
C ALA A 274 26.32 -7.95 -22.31
N PRO A 275 25.42 -8.93 -22.15
CA PRO A 275 25.30 -10.02 -23.09
C PRO A 275 24.79 -9.52 -24.44
N ASP A 276 25.18 -10.19 -25.53
CA ASP A 276 24.48 -10.06 -26.81
C ASP A 276 23.15 -10.83 -26.74
N PHE A 277 22.19 -10.47 -27.59
CA PHE A 277 20.96 -11.24 -27.73
C PHE A 277 21.25 -12.68 -28.22
N PRO A 278 20.45 -13.68 -27.78
CA PRO A 278 20.41 -14.98 -28.44
C PRO A 278 20.12 -14.81 -29.94
N ALA A 279 20.83 -15.52 -30.81
CA ALA A 279 20.74 -15.32 -32.27
C ALA A 279 19.37 -15.65 -32.86
N ASP A 280 18.57 -16.47 -32.16
CA ASP A 280 17.26 -16.99 -32.57
C ASP A 280 16.08 -16.27 -31.89
N GLN A 281 16.33 -15.24 -31.06
CA GLN A 281 15.24 -14.47 -30.45
C GLN A 281 14.41 -13.73 -31.51
N ASP A 282 13.09 -13.65 -31.30
CA ASP A 282 12.14 -13.03 -32.22
C ASP A 282 11.45 -11.78 -31.63
N ILE A 283 11.84 -11.36 -30.42
CA ILE A 283 11.28 -10.23 -29.68
C ILE A 283 11.75 -8.89 -30.29
N ILE A 284 13.06 -8.70 -30.47
CA ILE A 284 13.64 -7.50 -31.09
C ILE A 284 13.94 -7.82 -32.55
N ARG A 285 13.14 -7.27 -33.47
CA ARG A 285 13.33 -7.48 -34.91
C ARG A 285 14.62 -6.81 -35.40
N PRO A 286 15.30 -7.35 -36.42
CA PRO A 286 16.44 -6.68 -37.04
C PRO A 286 16.00 -5.44 -37.81
N PHE A 287 16.91 -4.47 -37.98
CA PHE A 287 16.68 -3.25 -38.77
C PHE A 287 16.29 -3.49 -40.22
N SER A 288 16.70 -4.64 -40.80
CA SER A 288 16.31 -5.06 -42.15
C SER A 288 14.87 -5.54 -42.26
N LYS A 289 14.21 -5.86 -41.14
CA LYS A 289 12.82 -6.34 -41.09
C LYS A 289 12.08 -5.75 -39.88
N PRO A 290 11.93 -4.40 -39.82
CA PRO A 290 11.26 -3.75 -38.70
C PRO A 290 9.76 -4.05 -38.71
N ILE A 291 9.09 -3.87 -37.57
CA ILE A 291 7.62 -3.94 -37.51
C ILE A 291 7.02 -2.76 -38.28
N LYS A 292 7.62 -1.57 -38.11
CA LYS A 292 7.32 -0.37 -38.89
C LYS A 292 8.63 0.37 -39.21
N PRO A 293 8.81 0.89 -40.44
CA PRO A 293 10.04 1.57 -40.83
C PRO A 293 10.28 2.90 -40.09
N THR A 294 9.24 3.47 -39.48
CA THR A 294 9.29 4.64 -38.62
C THR A 294 8.71 4.32 -37.25
N GLY A 295 8.82 5.25 -36.32
CA GLY A 295 8.28 5.16 -34.97
C GLY A 295 6.76 5.12 -34.96
N HIS A 296 6.20 4.58 -33.88
CA HIS A 296 4.75 4.53 -33.66
C HIS A 296 4.20 5.84 -33.11
N ILE A 297 5.01 6.66 -32.40
CA ILE A 297 4.55 7.95 -31.90
C ILE A 297 4.43 8.92 -33.07
N GLN A 298 3.24 9.49 -33.27
CA GLN A 298 2.99 10.48 -34.30
C GLN A 298 2.38 11.73 -33.65
N ILE A 299 2.92 12.88 -34.03
CA ILE A 299 2.43 14.20 -33.66
C ILE A 299 1.52 14.69 -34.78
N LEU A 300 0.23 14.81 -34.47
CA LEU A 300 -0.79 15.26 -35.42
C LEU A 300 -1.17 16.70 -35.11
N ARG A 301 -1.29 17.53 -36.15
CA ARG A 301 -1.77 18.92 -36.07
C ARG A 301 -2.96 19.10 -37.00
N GLY A 302 -3.68 20.21 -36.89
CA GLY A 302 -4.78 20.52 -37.79
C GLY A 302 -5.80 21.43 -37.11
N SER A 303 -6.96 21.60 -37.73
CA SER A 303 -8.01 22.48 -37.21
C SER A 303 -8.56 22.01 -35.85
N LEU A 304 -8.44 20.72 -35.50
CA LEU A 304 -8.83 20.21 -34.18
C LEU A 304 -7.73 20.32 -33.12
N ALA A 305 -6.45 20.25 -33.53
CA ALA A 305 -5.30 20.23 -32.63
C ALA A 305 -4.22 21.22 -33.10
N PRO A 306 -4.48 22.54 -33.08
CA PRO A 306 -3.51 23.52 -33.57
C PRO A 306 -2.23 23.54 -32.72
N GLY A 307 -2.32 23.27 -31.41
CA GLY A 307 -1.17 23.11 -30.52
C GLY A 307 -0.44 21.76 -30.68
N GLY A 308 -1.07 20.81 -31.37
CA GLY A 308 -0.60 19.44 -31.56
C GLY A 308 -1.38 18.43 -30.72
N SER A 309 -1.17 17.16 -31.04
CA SER A 309 -1.72 15.99 -30.36
C SER A 309 -0.79 14.80 -30.54
N VAL A 310 -0.97 13.75 -29.75
CA VAL A 310 -0.10 12.56 -29.76
C VAL A 310 -0.93 11.32 -30.06
N GLY A 311 -0.59 10.64 -31.14
CA GLY A 311 -1.16 9.35 -31.52
C GLY A 311 -0.14 8.22 -31.45
N LYS A 312 -0.62 7.02 -31.11
CA LYS A 312 0.13 5.77 -31.29
C LYS A 312 -0.34 5.10 -32.57
N ILE A 313 0.41 5.26 -33.66
CA ILE A 313 0.09 4.76 -34.99
C ILE A 313 1.04 3.63 -35.38
N THR A 314 0.60 2.38 -35.24
CA THR A 314 1.43 1.20 -35.54
C THR A 314 1.42 0.82 -37.01
N GLY A 315 0.42 1.28 -37.76
CA GLY A 315 0.17 0.97 -39.17
C GLY A 315 -0.79 -0.20 -39.37
N LYS A 316 -1.04 -1.03 -38.34
CA LYS A 316 -2.02 -2.13 -38.39
C LYS A 316 -3.46 -1.62 -38.52
N GLU A 317 -3.71 -0.43 -37.99
CA GLU A 317 -4.99 0.28 -38.03
C GLU A 317 -5.25 1.00 -39.37
N GLY A 318 -4.26 1.04 -40.27
CA GLY A 318 -4.25 1.91 -41.45
C GLY A 318 -3.59 3.26 -41.16
N LEU A 319 -3.49 4.11 -42.20
CA LEU A 319 -2.85 5.43 -42.09
C LEU A 319 -3.83 6.60 -42.19
N ARG A 320 -5.08 6.35 -42.56
CA ARG A 320 -6.12 7.38 -42.68
C ARG A 320 -7.46 6.87 -42.17
N PHE A 321 -8.16 7.70 -41.41
CA PHE A 321 -9.50 7.44 -40.89
C PHE A 321 -10.38 8.67 -41.08
N VAL A 322 -11.57 8.48 -41.66
CA VAL A 322 -12.57 9.54 -41.84
C VAL A 322 -13.90 9.02 -41.33
N GLY A 323 -14.48 9.72 -40.36
CA GLY A 323 -15.74 9.29 -39.74
C GLY A 323 -16.55 10.44 -39.18
N LYS A 324 -17.78 10.14 -38.79
CA LYS A 324 -18.68 11.11 -38.14
C LYS A 324 -18.37 11.18 -36.64
N ALA A 325 -18.34 12.39 -36.10
CA ALA A 325 -18.11 12.65 -34.70
C ALA A 325 -19.28 12.17 -33.85
N LYS A 326 -18.97 11.52 -32.73
CA LYS A 326 -19.90 11.23 -31.65
C LYS A 326 -19.28 11.73 -30.34
N CYS A 327 -19.87 12.75 -29.74
CA CYS A 327 -19.25 13.56 -28.69
C CYS A 327 -19.74 13.16 -27.30
N TYR A 328 -18.81 13.05 -26.36
CA TYR A 328 -19.04 12.73 -24.96
C TYR A 328 -18.25 13.69 -24.08
N ASN A 329 -18.83 14.08 -22.93
CA ASN A 329 -18.22 15.04 -21.99
C ASN A 329 -17.60 14.35 -20.76
N ASP A 330 -17.77 13.03 -20.65
CA ASP A 330 -17.18 12.18 -19.62
C ASP A 330 -16.96 10.76 -20.20
N GLU A 331 -16.05 10.00 -19.58
CA GLU A 331 -15.71 8.62 -19.98
C GLU A 331 -16.93 7.69 -19.84
N ASP A 332 -17.73 7.87 -18.79
CA ASP A 332 -18.88 7.02 -18.49
C ASP A 332 -20.01 7.16 -19.52
N ASP A 333 -20.19 8.35 -20.11
CA ASP A 333 -21.22 8.58 -21.14
C ASP A 333 -20.94 7.73 -22.39
N PHE A 334 -19.66 7.59 -22.76
CA PHE A 334 -19.26 6.73 -23.88
C PHE A 334 -19.51 5.26 -23.59
N ILE A 335 -19.21 4.80 -22.37
CA ILE A 335 -19.42 3.40 -21.99
C ILE A 335 -20.90 3.06 -22.01
N ALA A 336 -21.77 3.93 -21.49
CA ALA A 336 -23.21 3.73 -21.53
C ALA A 336 -23.74 3.62 -22.97
N ALA A 337 -23.23 4.45 -23.90
CA ALA A 337 -23.59 4.38 -25.31
C ALA A 337 -23.09 3.09 -25.99
N LEU A 338 -21.92 2.59 -25.60
CA LEU A 338 -21.39 1.31 -26.09
C LEU A 338 -22.24 0.13 -25.58
N GLU A 339 -22.61 0.12 -24.30
CA GLU A 339 -23.50 -0.89 -23.70
C GLU A 339 -24.90 -0.89 -24.32
N ALA A 340 -25.41 0.29 -24.70
CA ALA A 340 -26.68 0.44 -25.41
C ALA A 340 -26.61 0.05 -26.90
N GLY A 341 -25.43 -0.29 -27.43
CA GLY A 341 -25.25 -0.68 -28.82
C GLY A 341 -25.39 0.47 -29.82
N GLU A 342 -25.15 1.71 -29.39
CA GLU A 342 -25.25 2.91 -30.25
C GLU A 342 -24.12 2.99 -31.29
N ILE A 343 -22.98 2.36 -31.00
CA ILE A 343 -21.82 2.30 -31.90
C ILE A 343 -21.88 1.02 -32.73
N LYS A 344 -22.03 1.16 -34.04
CA LYS A 344 -22.29 0.04 -34.95
C LYS A 344 -21.04 -0.38 -35.72
N LYS A 345 -20.83 -1.69 -35.81
CA LYS A 345 -19.81 -2.29 -36.68
C LYS A 345 -20.05 -1.93 -38.14
N GLY A 346 -18.99 -1.56 -38.87
CA GLY A 346 -19.04 -1.10 -40.26
C GLY A 346 -19.35 0.39 -40.46
N GLU A 347 -19.78 1.13 -39.42
CA GLU A 347 -19.98 2.58 -39.50
C GLU A 347 -18.74 3.32 -38.97
N LYS A 348 -18.06 4.09 -39.83
CA LYS A 348 -16.88 4.88 -39.43
C LYS A 348 -17.26 6.01 -38.48
N THR A 349 -16.92 5.82 -37.21
CA THR A 349 -17.26 6.75 -36.12
C THR A 349 -15.98 7.29 -35.48
N VAL A 350 -15.92 8.60 -35.28
CA VAL A 350 -14.88 9.25 -34.47
C VAL A 350 -15.50 9.62 -33.12
N VAL A 351 -15.17 8.85 -32.10
CA VAL A 351 -15.61 9.13 -30.73
C VAL A 351 -14.73 10.23 -30.15
N VAL A 352 -15.37 11.32 -29.74
CA VAL A 352 -14.73 12.53 -29.19
C VAL A 352 -15.04 12.60 -27.70
N ILE A 353 -14.08 12.30 -26.83
CA ILE A 353 -14.24 12.44 -25.38
C ILE A 353 -13.53 13.71 -24.94
N ARG A 354 -14.28 14.72 -24.51
CA ARG A 354 -13.76 16.07 -24.20
C ARG A 354 -13.98 16.44 -22.72
N TYR A 355 -13.31 17.50 -22.29
CA TYR A 355 -13.27 17.93 -20.89
C TYR A 355 -12.61 16.89 -19.98
N GLU A 356 -11.63 16.17 -20.53
CA GLU A 356 -10.76 15.25 -19.80
C GLU A 356 -9.29 15.68 -19.90
N GLY A 357 -9.03 16.94 -20.29
CA GLY A 357 -7.72 17.56 -20.25
C GLY A 357 -7.22 17.91 -18.83
N PRO A 358 -6.03 18.55 -18.71
CA PRO A 358 -5.47 18.93 -17.42
C PRO A 358 -6.39 19.76 -16.53
N LYS A 359 -7.17 20.69 -17.10
CA LYS A 359 -8.14 21.52 -16.35
C LYS A 359 -9.56 20.96 -16.40
N GLY A 360 -9.98 20.43 -17.55
CA GLY A 360 -11.34 19.90 -17.75
C GLY A 360 -11.62 18.64 -16.93
N GLY A 361 -10.64 17.73 -16.87
CA GLY A 361 -10.73 16.50 -16.08
C GLY A 361 -11.07 16.80 -14.62
N PRO A 362 -10.29 17.63 -13.91
CA PRO A 362 -8.87 17.97 -14.08
C PRO A 362 -7.95 16.75 -13.83
N GLY A 363 -6.66 16.92 -14.09
CA GLY A 363 -5.65 15.88 -13.89
C GLY A 363 -5.45 14.95 -15.08
N MET A 364 -6.02 15.31 -16.24
CA MET A 364 -5.81 14.65 -17.53
C MET A 364 -5.90 13.10 -17.41
N PRO A 365 -7.06 12.55 -16.99
CA PRO A 365 -7.18 11.12 -16.71
C PRO A 365 -6.84 10.24 -17.92
N GLU A 366 -6.35 9.04 -17.61
CA GLU A 366 -6.01 8.02 -18.58
C GLU A 366 -7.20 7.07 -18.78
N MET A 367 -7.73 7.04 -20.00
CA MET A 367 -8.91 6.27 -20.37
C MET A 367 -8.50 4.95 -21.02
N LEU A 368 -8.38 3.91 -20.20
CA LEU A 368 -8.15 2.52 -20.67
C LEU A 368 -9.48 1.78 -20.92
N LYS A 369 -10.54 2.14 -20.19
CA LYS A 369 -11.83 1.45 -20.25
C LYS A 369 -12.49 1.62 -21.63
N PRO A 370 -12.58 2.83 -22.22
CA PRO A 370 -13.07 3.02 -23.58
C PRO A 370 -12.32 2.23 -24.64
N SER A 371 -10.99 2.32 -24.64
CA SER A 371 -10.17 1.70 -25.68
C SER A 371 -10.19 0.17 -25.58
N SER A 372 -10.19 -0.38 -24.36
CA SER A 372 -10.28 -1.84 -24.15
C SER A 372 -11.68 -2.38 -24.46
N ALA A 373 -12.73 -1.62 -24.14
CA ALA A 373 -14.10 -2.02 -24.43
C ALA A 373 -14.38 -2.05 -25.95
N ILE A 374 -13.89 -1.07 -26.71
CA ILE A 374 -13.95 -1.08 -28.19
C ILE A 374 -13.24 -2.31 -28.76
N MET A 375 -12.07 -2.65 -28.23
CA MET A 375 -11.32 -3.82 -28.69
C MET A 375 -12.00 -5.13 -28.36
N GLY A 376 -12.47 -5.29 -27.11
CA GLY A 376 -13.26 -6.46 -26.72
C GLY A 376 -14.61 -6.56 -27.46
N ALA A 377 -15.15 -5.45 -27.95
CA ALA A 377 -16.34 -5.43 -28.80
C ALA A 377 -16.05 -5.67 -30.29
N GLY A 378 -14.78 -5.83 -30.70
CA GLY A 378 -14.40 -6.04 -32.09
C GLY A 378 -14.62 -4.83 -33.00
N LEU A 379 -14.62 -3.61 -32.44
CA LEU A 379 -14.89 -2.35 -33.13
C LEU A 379 -13.63 -1.57 -33.52
N GLY A 380 -12.43 -2.10 -33.24
CA GLY A 380 -11.15 -1.38 -33.39
C GLY A 380 -10.82 -0.84 -34.78
N ASN A 381 -11.42 -1.39 -35.85
CA ASN A 381 -11.24 -0.89 -37.22
C ASN A 381 -12.30 0.14 -37.64
N ASP A 382 -13.41 0.26 -36.90
CA ASP A 382 -14.56 1.08 -37.26
C ASP A 382 -14.70 2.33 -36.37
N VAL A 383 -13.96 2.37 -35.26
CA VAL A 383 -14.00 3.46 -34.30
C VAL A 383 -12.60 4.04 -34.11
N ALA A 384 -12.48 5.35 -34.30
CA ALA A 384 -11.34 6.13 -33.82
C ALA A 384 -11.72 6.86 -32.53
N LEU A 385 -10.78 7.02 -31.62
CA LEU A 385 -10.95 7.75 -30.36
C LEU A 385 -10.05 8.98 -30.33
N ILE A 386 -10.63 10.14 -30.05
CA ILE A 386 -9.88 11.38 -29.85
C ILE A 386 -10.25 12.04 -28.53
N THR A 387 -9.27 12.66 -27.86
CA THR A 387 -9.49 13.32 -26.57
C THR A 387 -8.47 14.40 -26.24
N ASP A 388 -8.87 15.37 -25.41
CA ASP A 388 -7.97 16.29 -24.71
C ASP A 388 -7.31 15.66 -23.46
N GLY A 389 -7.79 14.49 -23.01
CA GLY A 389 -7.17 13.64 -22.00
C GLY A 389 -6.07 12.72 -22.54
N ARG A 390 -5.93 11.52 -21.95
CA ARG A 390 -4.92 10.52 -22.34
C ARG A 390 -5.56 9.17 -22.62
N PHE A 391 -5.08 8.45 -23.63
CA PHE A 391 -5.36 7.03 -23.78
C PHE A 391 -4.26 6.21 -23.13
N SER A 392 -4.64 5.06 -22.58
CA SER A 392 -3.66 4.19 -21.99
C SER A 392 -2.76 3.56 -23.04
N GLY A 393 -1.51 3.31 -22.65
CA GLY A 393 -0.55 2.62 -23.50
C GLY A 393 -1.07 1.28 -24.03
N GLY A 394 -1.99 0.63 -23.30
CA GLY A 394 -2.57 -0.71 -23.46
C GLY A 394 -3.46 -1.04 -24.65
N SER A 395 -3.61 -0.15 -25.64
CA SER A 395 -4.56 -0.35 -26.73
C SER A 395 -3.95 -0.04 -28.10
N HIS A 396 -4.51 -0.63 -29.16
CA HIS A 396 -4.16 -0.38 -30.56
C HIS A 396 -5.28 0.43 -31.26
N GLY A 397 -5.12 0.81 -32.54
CA GLY A 397 -6.13 1.60 -33.28
C GLY A 397 -5.81 3.11 -33.32
N PHE A 398 -6.68 3.88 -33.99
CA PHE A 398 -6.58 5.34 -34.03
C PHE A 398 -6.97 5.96 -32.68
N LEU A 399 -6.01 6.00 -31.76
CA LEU A 399 -6.14 6.57 -30.42
C LEU A 399 -5.30 7.84 -30.31
N ILE A 400 -5.94 9.00 -30.36
CA ILE A 400 -5.28 10.31 -30.38
C ILE A 400 -5.61 11.07 -29.10
N GLY A 401 -4.62 11.19 -28.22
CA GLY A 401 -4.74 11.95 -26.98
C GLY A 401 -4.01 13.28 -27.05
N HIS A 402 -4.02 13.99 -25.92
CA HIS A 402 -3.23 15.20 -25.72
C HIS A 402 -3.59 16.31 -26.73
N ILE A 403 -4.86 16.41 -27.14
CA ILE A 403 -5.28 17.46 -28.07
C ILE A 403 -5.17 18.82 -27.37
N VAL A 404 -4.38 19.71 -27.97
CA VAL A 404 -4.14 21.07 -27.48
C VAL A 404 -4.64 22.10 -28.49
N PRO A 405 -5.36 23.15 -28.04
CA PRO A 405 -5.84 23.39 -26.67
C PRO A 405 -6.94 22.42 -26.21
N GLU A 406 -7.04 22.18 -24.89
CA GLU A 406 -8.11 21.35 -24.31
C GLU A 406 -9.49 22.02 -24.39
N ALA A 407 -10.57 21.25 -24.27
CA ALA A 407 -11.95 21.77 -24.37
C ALA A 407 -12.29 22.78 -23.28
N GLN A 408 -11.75 22.61 -22.06
CA GLN A 408 -12.01 23.53 -20.94
C GLN A 408 -11.52 24.95 -21.21
N GLU A 409 -10.50 25.10 -22.06
CA GLU A 409 -9.91 26.38 -22.46
C GLU A 409 -10.52 26.94 -23.76
N GLY A 410 -11.59 26.31 -24.26
CA GLY A 410 -12.23 26.71 -25.52
C GLY A 410 -11.47 26.23 -26.76
N GLY A 411 -10.63 25.21 -26.65
CA GLY A 411 -9.96 24.58 -27.79
C GLY A 411 -10.95 23.99 -28.80
N PRO A 412 -10.55 23.81 -30.07
CA PRO A 412 -11.46 23.35 -31.13
C PRO A 412 -12.18 22.04 -30.83
N ILE A 413 -11.57 21.11 -30.09
CA ILE A 413 -12.21 19.86 -29.64
C ILE A 413 -13.47 20.12 -28.78
N GLY A 414 -13.53 21.22 -28.04
CA GLY A 414 -14.71 21.66 -27.29
C GLY A 414 -15.87 22.12 -28.18
N LEU A 415 -15.62 22.39 -29.46
CA LEU A 415 -16.60 22.95 -30.41
C LEU A 415 -17.19 21.89 -31.37
N VAL A 416 -16.72 20.65 -31.29
CA VAL A 416 -17.22 19.53 -32.10
C VAL A 416 -18.66 19.18 -31.68
N ARG A 417 -19.50 18.84 -32.67
CA ARG A 417 -20.88 18.41 -32.51
C ARG A 417 -21.08 17.04 -33.16
N ASP A 418 -22.05 16.28 -32.66
CA ASP A 418 -22.46 15.01 -33.25
C ASP A 418 -22.74 15.15 -34.75
N GLY A 419 -22.17 14.24 -35.55
CA GLY A 419 -22.33 14.22 -36.99
C GLY A 419 -21.30 15.04 -37.78
N ASP A 420 -20.53 15.92 -37.15
CA ASP A 420 -19.42 16.62 -37.81
C ASP A 420 -18.43 15.58 -38.37
N LYS A 421 -17.81 15.86 -39.52
CA LYS A 421 -16.86 14.91 -40.13
C LYS A 421 -15.44 15.23 -39.67
N VAL A 422 -14.76 14.22 -39.14
CA VAL A 422 -13.38 14.32 -38.62
C VAL A 422 -12.45 13.49 -39.50
N ILE A 423 -11.29 14.07 -39.82
CA ILE A 423 -10.26 13.48 -40.66
C ILE A 423 -9.01 13.28 -39.80
N ILE A 424 -8.56 12.03 -39.70
CA ILE A 424 -7.30 11.64 -39.09
C ILE A 424 -6.42 11.08 -40.20
N ASP A 425 -5.28 11.69 -40.44
CA ASP A 425 -4.35 11.27 -41.49
C ASP A 425 -2.93 11.24 -40.92
N ALA A 426 -2.39 10.05 -40.74
CA ALA A 426 -1.06 9.83 -40.19
C ALA A 426 0.07 10.01 -41.22
N GLU A 427 -0.24 10.00 -42.52
CA GLU A 427 0.76 10.23 -43.58
C GLU A 427 1.10 11.72 -43.67
N THR A 428 0.06 12.55 -43.74
CA THR A 428 0.16 14.01 -43.79
C THR A 428 0.20 14.66 -42.40
N ARG A 429 0.01 13.86 -41.34
CA ARG A 429 0.02 14.24 -39.92
C ARG A 429 -1.06 15.25 -39.54
N VAL A 430 -2.25 15.03 -40.09
CA VAL A 430 -3.40 15.92 -39.98
C VAL A 430 -4.48 15.35 -39.04
N LEU A 431 -5.03 16.20 -38.17
CA LEU A 431 -6.25 16.00 -37.40
C LEU A 431 -7.18 17.20 -37.62
N ASP A 432 -8.13 17.04 -38.54
CA ASP A 432 -9.01 18.11 -39.02
C ASP A 432 -10.49 17.85 -38.72
N LEU A 433 -11.21 18.94 -38.50
CA LEU A 433 -12.66 19.04 -38.46
C LEU A 433 -13.15 19.67 -39.78
N GLU A 434 -14.02 18.97 -40.50
CA GLU A 434 -14.64 19.45 -41.74
C GLU A 434 -15.85 20.36 -41.42
N VAL A 435 -15.57 21.51 -40.83
CA VAL A 435 -16.54 22.57 -40.51
C VAL A 435 -16.02 23.90 -41.06
N GLY A 436 -16.88 24.65 -41.75
CA GLY A 436 -16.49 25.94 -42.34
C GLY A 436 -16.04 26.97 -41.28
N PRO A 437 -15.12 27.89 -41.64
CA PRO A 437 -14.54 28.85 -40.70
C PRO A 437 -15.57 29.77 -40.04
N GLU A 438 -16.65 30.14 -40.76
CA GLU A 438 -17.74 30.96 -40.22
C GLU A 438 -18.52 30.25 -39.12
N GLU A 439 -18.87 28.97 -39.33
CA GLU A 439 -19.57 28.15 -38.34
C GLU A 439 -18.67 27.88 -37.13
N LEU A 440 -17.39 27.59 -37.34
CA LEU A 440 -16.45 27.40 -36.24
C LEU A 440 -16.31 28.68 -35.40
N ALA A 441 -16.17 29.85 -36.05
CA ALA A 441 -16.10 31.14 -35.37
C ALA A 441 -17.39 31.47 -34.59
N ARG A 442 -18.56 31.10 -35.13
CA ARG A 442 -19.84 31.20 -34.40
C ARG A 442 -19.84 30.32 -33.16
N ARG A 443 -19.44 29.05 -33.28
CA ARG A 443 -19.34 28.10 -32.14
C ARG A 443 -18.36 28.60 -31.09
N THR A 444 -17.23 29.20 -31.48
CA THR A 444 -16.26 29.82 -30.54
C THR A 444 -16.89 30.97 -29.76
N LYS A 445 -17.67 31.84 -30.40
CA LYS A 445 -18.36 32.95 -29.71
C LYS A 445 -19.46 32.45 -28.76
N GLU A 446 -20.10 31.34 -29.08
CA GLU A 446 -21.12 30.69 -28.26
C GLU A 446 -20.54 29.87 -27.10
N PHE A 447 -19.25 29.55 -27.14
CA PHE A 447 -18.61 28.69 -26.16
C PHE A 447 -18.63 29.33 -24.77
N LYS A 448 -19.08 28.54 -23.79
CA LYS A 448 -18.97 28.85 -22.37
C LYS A 448 -18.31 27.67 -21.69
N ALA A 449 -17.17 27.92 -21.07
CA ALA A 449 -16.46 26.89 -20.32
C ALA A 449 -17.36 26.36 -19.18
N PRO A 450 -17.49 25.03 -19.01
CA PRO A 450 -18.18 24.46 -17.87
C PRO A 450 -17.52 24.90 -16.55
N PRO A 451 -18.27 24.94 -15.43
CA PRO A 451 -17.68 25.23 -14.13
C PRO A 451 -16.64 24.16 -13.76
N PRO A 452 -15.56 24.50 -13.04
CA PRO A 452 -14.56 23.53 -12.61
C PRO A 452 -15.21 22.38 -11.82
N LYS A 453 -14.88 21.14 -12.18
CA LYS A 453 -15.42 19.94 -11.51
C LYS A 453 -14.99 19.86 -10.03
N TYR A 454 -13.88 20.51 -9.64
CA TYR A 454 -13.39 20.61 -8.26
C TYR A 454 -12.97 22.03 -7.90
N THR A 455 -13.45 22.54 -6.76
CA THR A 455 -13.17 23.91 -6.28
C THR A 455 -12.24 23.97 -5.06
N LYS A 456 -11.92 22.82 -4.46
CA LYS A 456 -11.02 22.66 -3.30
C LYS A 456 -10.10 21.44 -3.47
N GLY A 457 -9.08 21.32 -2.63
CA GLY A 457 -8.15 20.18 -2.61
C GLY A 457 -7.06 20.22 -3.70
N THR A 458 -6.29 19.13 -3.84
CA THR A 458 -5.14 19.06 -4.76
C THR A 458 -5.54 19.27 -6.23
N LEU A 459 -6.68 18.72 -6.66
CA LEU A 459 -7.16 18.90 -8.04
C LEU A 459 -7.51 20.34 -8.38
N ALA A 460 -8.07 21.09 -7.43
CA ALA A 460 -8.31 22.52 -7.61
C ALA A 460 -7.00 23.31 -7.66
N LYS A 461 -5.99 22.94 -6.88
CA LYS A 461 -4.64 23.53 -6.97
C LYS A 461 -4.02 23.24 -8.34
N TYR A 462 -4.05 21.98 -8.78
CA TYR A 462 -3.53 21.54 -10.08
C TYR A 462 -4.17 22.32 -11.24
N ALA A 463 -5.50 22.36 -11.31
CA ALA A 463 -6.21 23.10 -12.35
C ALA A 463 -5.92 24.61 -12.33
N LYS A 464 -5.72 25.20 -11.14
CA LYS A 464 -5.40 26.62 -10.97
C LYS A 464 -3.95 26.98 -11.29
N LEU A 465 -2.99 26.16 -10.91
CA LEU A 465 -1.56 26.46 -11.16
C LEU A 465 -1.24 26.43 -12.66
N LEU A 466 -2.04 25.70 -13.43
CA LEU A 466 -2.04 25.75 -14.89
C LEU A 466 -2.68 27.05 -15.47
N LEU A 467 -3.24 27.95 -14.64
CA LEU A 467 -3.71 29.29 -15.05
C LEU A 467 -2.59 30.34 -15.06
N GLY A 468 -1.46 30.08 -14.42
CA GLY A 468 -0.30 31.00 -14.36
C GLY A 468 0.75 30.76 -15.44
N VAL A 469 0.70 29.62 -16.12
CA VAL A 469 1.62 29.27 -17.20
C VAL A 469 0.91 29.51 -18.53
N ASN A 470 0.90 30.76 -18.98
CA ASN A 470 0.74 31.01 -20.41
C ASN A 470 1.96 30.36 -21.10
N SER A 471 1.74 29.21 -21.73
CA SER A 471 2.59 28.60 -22.77
C SER A 471 4.10 28.58 -22.50
N SER A 472 4.60 27.55 -21.81
CA SER A 472 5.97 27.06 -22.05
C SER A 472 6.03 26.01 -23.18
N ILE A 473 4.88 25.63 -23.76
CA ILE A 473 4.81 24.95 -25.05
C ILE A 473 4.34 25.97 -26.10
N LEU A 474 5.32 26.49 -26.84
CA LEU A 474 5.26 27.31 -28.07
C LEU A 474 5.23 28.85 -27.93
N PRO A 475 6.03 29.58 -28.77
CA PRO A 475 6.15 31.03 -28.73
C PRO A 475 5.13 31.71 -29.66
N SER A 476 4.51 32.79 -29.19
CA SER A 476 4.34 34.04 -29.96
C SER A 476 3.48 35.05 -29.17
N LEU A 477 4.09 36.18 -28.77
CA LEU A 477 3.63 37.57 -28.95
C LEU A 477 4.38 38.53 -27.98
N PRO A 478 4.62 39.79 -28.38
CA PRO A 478 5.55 40.69 -27.69
C PRO A 478 4.83 41.59 -26.66
N ASN A 479 5.39 41.71 -25.45
CA ASN A 479 5.81 43.00 -24.87
C ASN A 479 6.23 42.87 -23.40
N GLN A 480 7.36 43.53 -23.10
CA GLN A 480 7.84 44.08 -21.83
C GLN A 480 6.88 44.02 -20.62
N GLN A 481 6.76 42.85 -19.97
CA GLN A 481 6.38 42.72 -18.54
C GLN A 481 6.63 41.31 -17.96
N VAL A 482 7.52 40.51 -18.56
CA VAL A 482 7.70 39.08 -18.22
C VAL A 482 8.96 38.81 -17.38
N GLN A 483 9.64 39.85 -16.89
CA GLN A 483 10.93 39.69 -16.19
C GLN A 483 10.85 39.65 -14.67
N GLU A 484 9.71 40.02 -14.06
CA GLU A 484 9.58 40.06 -12.59
C GLU A 484 8.88 38.83 -11.97
N ILE A 485 8.24 37.96 -12.76
CA ILE A 485 7.53 36.76 -12.24
C ILE A 485 8.42 35.50 -12.21
N LYS A 486 9.62 35.53 -12.80
CA LYS A 486 10.50 34.35 -12.90
C LYS A 486 11.23 33.95 -11.61
N ASN A 487 11.15 34.74 -10.53
CA ASN A 487 11.99 34.56 -9.34
C ASN A 487 11.25 34.26 -8.02
N GLU A 488 9.93 34.08 -8.00
CA GLU A 488 9.19 33.82 -6.75
C GLU A 488 8.23 32.63 -6.87
N GLY A 489 8.78 31.43 -6.82
CA GLY A 489 8.04 30.19 -6.58
C GLY A 489 8.38 29.62 -5.22
N LEU A 490 8.01 30.30 -4.13
CA LEU A 490 8.21 29.84 -2.75
C LEU A 490 6.87 29.46 -2.08
N ILE A 491 6.78 28.18 -1.70
CA ILE A 491 6.23 27.59 -0.47
C ILE A 491 4.72 27.65 -0.16
N CYS A 492 4.23 26.45 0.17
CA CYS A 492 2.96 26.12 0.80
C CYS A 492 3.11 26.16 2.34
N VAL A 493 2.62 27.19 3.04
CA VAL A 493 2.14 27.11 4.45
C VAL A 493 1.04 28.14 4.65
N HIS A 494 -0.22 27.71 4.68
CA HIS A 494 -1.31 28.23 5.52
C HIS A 494 -2.64 27.60 5.10
N MET A 495 -3.29 26.86 6.01
CA MET A 495 -4.72 27.00 6.35
C MET A 495 -5.21 25.79 7.16
N ILE A 496 -5.22 25.95 8.50
CA ILE A 496 -6.36 25.72 9.41
C ILE A 496 -6.09 26.74 10.54
N PHE A 497 -6.74 27.91 10.61
CA PHE A 497 -8.10 28.15 11.13
C PHE A 497 -8.67 29.47 10.56
N GLN A 498 -9.98 29.51 10.34
CA GLN A 498 -10.75 30.76 10.23
C GLN A 498 -11.04 31.30 11.64
N ASP A 499 -10.80 32.58 11.91
CA ASP A 499 -11.86 33.56 12.22
C ASP A 499 -11.28 35.00 12.36
N ASN A 500 -12.15 35.98 12.14
CA ASN A 500 -11.95 37.42 12.05
C ASN A 500 -11.23 38.08 13.26
N ARG A 501 -10.28 38.99 12.98
CA ARG A 501 -10.39 40.47 13.19
C ARG A 501 -9.03 41.18 13.07
N SER A 502 -9.07 42.33 12.42
CA SER A 502 -8.12 43.47 12.45
C SER A 502 -6.63 43.21 12.15
N LEU A 503 -6.26 43.48 10.90
CA LEU A 503 -4.94 44.01 10.53
C LEU A 503 -4.82 45.44 11.07
N GLU A 504 -4.06 45.62 12.14
CA GLU A 504 -3.30 46.84 12.42
C GLU A 504 -2.28 46.48 13.50
N SER A 505 -1.08 47.06 13.42
CA SER A 505 0.10 46.85 14.29
C SER A 505 0.96 45.60 14.04
N PHE A 506 1.76 45.61 12.96
CA PHE A 506 3.11 45.00 12.97
C PHE A 506 4.03 45.69 11.95
N LEU A 507 4.27 46.98 12.17
CA LEU A 507 5.32 47.77 11.51
C LEU A 507 6.08 48.56 12.58
N HIS A 508 6.90 47.87 13.38
CA HIS A 508 8.00 48.50 14.12
C HIS A 508 8.89 47.40 14.73
N TYR A 509 10.05 47.16 14.13
CA TYR A 509 11.37 47.06 14.78
C TYR A 509 12.36 46.39 13.82
N LYS A 510 13.11 47.25 13.13
CA LYS A 510 14.39 46.93 12.48
C LYS A 510 15.47 47.49 13.40
N ASN A 511 16.59 46.77 13.50
CA ASN A 511 17.85 47.13 14.17
C ASN A 511 17.93 46.81 15.67
N GLN A 512 18.59 45.69 15.98
CA GLN A 512 19.76 45.61 16.86
C GLN A 512 20.15 44.13 16.97
N LEU A 513 21.39 43.79 16.64
CA LEU A 513 22.28 42.99 17.50
C LEU A 513 23.63 42.79 16.78
N SER A 514 24.63 43.43 17.38
CA SER A 514 26.05 43.34 17.09
C SER A 514 26.64 42.05 17.64
N SER A 515 27.73 41.63 17.00
CA SER A 515 28.77 40.70 17.44
C SER A 515 29.05 40.67 18.94
N GLN A 516 29.06 39.46 19.54
CA GLN A 516 30.01 39.06 20.57
C GLN A 516 29.92 37.55 20.86
N SER A 517 31.09 36.91 20.97
CA SER A 517 31.37 35.62 21.62
C SER A 517 31.11 34.32 20.83
N ILE A 518 32.05 33.96 19.95
CA ILE A 518 32.30 32.56 19.56
C ILE A 518 33.70 32.20 20.08
N GLY A 519 33.75 31.35 21.11
CA GLY A 519 34.98 30.81 21.68
C GLY A 519 34.66 29.81 22.79
N LEU A 520 35.20 28.59 22.64
CA LEU A 520 35.07 27.38 23.47
C LEU A 520 33.80 26.53 23.26
N PHE A 521 33.92 25.47 22.47
CA PHE A 521 33.90 24.09 22.97
C PHE A 521 34.47 23.15 21.89
N VAL A 522 35.75 22.81 22.02
CA VAL A 522 36.35 21.58 21.48
C VAL A 522 36.11 20.50 22.52
N ASN A 523 35.79 19.28 22.06
CA ASN A 523 35.44 18.06 22.80
C ASN A 523 33.97 17.92 23.23
N CYS A 524 33.15 17.35 22.34
CA CYS A 524 32.15 16.38 22.75
C CYS A 524 31.93 15.34 21.65
N ARG A 525 32.30 14.08 21.95
CA ARG A 525 31.90 12.90 21.20
C ARG A 525 30.41 12.65 21.48
N LEU A 526 29.63 12.42 20.41
CA LEU A 526 28.25 11.89 20.39
C LEU A 526 27.15 12.74 21.09
N PRO A 527 25.88 12.69 20.64
CA PRO A 527 25.26 11.52 19.99
C PRO A 527 24.57 11.76 18.63
N LEU A 528 24.76 10.79 17.73
CA LEU A 528 23.66 10.20 16.96
C LEU A 528 22.61 9.73 17.96
N LEU A 529 21.44 10.38 18.02
CA LEU A 529 20.23 9.89 18.67
C LEU A 529 19.07 10.83 18.34
N CYS A 530 18.60 10.80 17.09
CA CYS A 530 17.20 11.10 16.78
C CYS A 530 16.57 9.80 16.30
N PHE A 531 16.08 9.08 17.31
CA PHE A 531 15.31 7.85 17.27
C PHE A 531 14.28 7.83 16.13
N ALA A 532 14.40 6.85 15.23
CA ALA A 532 13.28 5.94 15.07
C ALA A 532 13.02 5.39 16.47
N GLN A 533 11.94 5.80 17.12
CA GLN A 533 11.51 5.03 18.28
C GLN A 533 11.11 3.68 17.71
N LEU A 534 11.99 2.70 17.84
CA LEU A 534 11.60 1.31 17.99
C LEU A 534 10.69 1.29 19.23
N VAL A 535 9.42 1.67 19.04
CA VAL A 535 8.41 1.42 20.05
C VAL A 535 8.20 -0.08 19.93
N GLN A 536 8.88 -0.85 20.78
CA GLN A 536 8.54 -2.26 20.93
C GLN A 536 7.14 -2.31 21.55
N PRO A 537 6.10 -2.67 20.81
CA PRO A 537 4.74 -2.70 21.34
C PRO A 537 4.64 -3.74 22.44
N CYS A 538 3.65 -3.56 23.29
CA CYS A 538 3.62 -4.19 24.61
C CYS A 538 4.76 -3.80 25.54
N LEU A 539 5.90 -3.22 25.11
CA LEU A 539 7.00 -2.77 25.98
C LEU A 539 7.15 -1.26 25.96
N LEU A 540 7.78 -0.71 26.99
CA LEU A 540 8.25 0.66 26.99
C LEU A 540 9.68 0.70 26.48
N PRO A 541 10.15 1.80 25.88
CA PRO A 541 11.52 1.89 25.37
C PRO A 541 12.57 1.45 26.41
N GLU A 542 12.41 1.82 27.68
CA GLU A 542 13.28 1.42 28.79
C GLU A 542 13.16 -0.05 29.22
N GLU A 543 12.11 -0.75 28.79
CA GLU A 543 11.90 -2.18 29.07
C GLU A 543 12.52 -3.08 27.97
N SER A 544 12.95 -2.47 26.85
CA SER A 544 13.52 -3.16 25.68
C SER A 544 15.05 -3.25 25.68
N THR A 545 15.74 -2.64 26.65
CA THR A 545 17.21 -2.56 26.67
C THR A 545 17.84 -3.29 27.86
N PHE A 546 18.62 -4.34 27.57
CA PHE A 546 19.62 -4.98 28.43
C PHE A 546 19.14 -5.75 29.69
N GLU A 547 19.87 -6.82 30.06
CA GLU A 547 19.69 -7.67 31.25
C GLU A 547 19.75 -6.94 32.62
N GLY A 548 20.01 -5.63 32.62
CA GLY A 548 20.02 -4.81 33.83
C GLY A 548 18.60 -4.60 34.33
N ALA A 549 18.34 -4.89 35.61
CA ALA A 549 17.06 -4.65 36.25
C ALA A 549 16.60 -3.19 36.01
N ALA A 550 15.72 -2.98 35.03
CA ALA A 550 15.05 -1.70 34.87
C ALA A 550 14.29 -1.47 36.17
N THR A 551 14.65 -0.40 36.88
CA THR A 551 13.95 0.02 38.08
C THR A 551 12.52 0.28 37.68
N VAL A 552 11.53 -0.31 38.37
CA VAL A 552 10.12 0.08 38.14
C VAL A 552 10.04 1.58 38.38
N VAL A 553 9.94 2.33 37.30
CA VAL A 553 9.73 3.77 37.36
C VAL A 553 8.32 3.93 37.92
N ARG A 554 8.20 4.49 39.13
CA ARG A 554 6.89 4.77 39.70
C ARG A 554 6.22 5.87 38.90
N ARG A 555 5.34 5.49 37.98
CA ARG A 555 4.55 6.41 37.16
C ARG A 555 3.24 6.82 37.86
N GLN A 556 3.32 7.16 39.15
CA GLN A 556 2.14 7.42 40.00
C GLN A 556 1.75 8.89 40.09
N ASN A 557 2.66 9.80 39.68
CA ASN A 557 2.47 11.24 39.78
C ASN A 557 2.11 11.80 38.38
N GLY A 558 0.82 11.87 38.06
CA GLY A 558 0.38 12.42 36.77
C GLY A 558 -1.09 12.13 36.45
N ASN A 559 -1.50 12.54 35.24
CA ASN A 559 -2.78 12.14 34.65
C ASN A 559 -2.76 10.63 34.39
N ASN A 560 -3.77 9.88 34.85
CA ASN A 560 -3.82 8.41 34.73
C ASN A 560 -4.79 7.93 33.63
N GLY A 561 -5.07 8.78 32.64
CA GLY A 561 -6.03 8.48 31.57
C GLY A 561 -7.48 8.44 32.06
N LEU A 562 -8.32 7.68 31.37
CA LEU A 562 -9.71 7.46 31.74
C LEU A 562 -9.79 6.72 33.09
N ALA A 563 -10.69 7.18 33.95
CA ALA A 563 -10.88 6.61 35.29
C ALA A 563 -11.27 5.13 35.25
N ILE A 564 -10.93 4.40 36.32
CA ILE A 564 -11.44 3.05 36.59
C ILE A 564 -12.78 3.16 37.31
N GLY A 565 -13.75 2.31 36.97
CA GLY A 565 -15.04 2.27 37.65
C GLY A 565 -14.91 1.88 39.12
N THR A 566 -15.56 2.64 40.00
CA THR A 566 -15.49 2.47 41.46
C THR A 566 -16.68 1.72 42.06
N GLY A 567 -17.73 1.49 41.29
CA GLY A 567 -18.92 0.75 41.69
C GLY A 567 -19.10 -0.53 40.89
N ASP A 568 -20.36 -0.97 40.75
CA ASP A 568 -20.75 -2.04 39.84
C ASP A 568 -21.93 -1.59 38.97
N ARG A 569 -21.63 -1.05 37.79
CA ARG A 569 -22.68 -0.58 36.86
C ARG A 569 -23.54 -1.72 36.29
N PHE A 570 -23.09 -2.96 36.42
CA PHE A 570 -23.79 -4.15 35.94
C PHE A 570 -24.62 -4.83 37.04
N LYS A 571 -24.65 -4.24 38.24
CA LYS A 571 -25.55 -4.58 39.35
C LYS A 571 -25.53 -6.09 39.65
N GLU A 572 -24.35 -6.60 40.01
CA GLU A 572 -24.08 -8.01 40.31
C GLU A 572 -24.51 -8.97 39.17
N GLY A 573 -24.35 -8.53 37.93
CA GLY A 573 -24.74 -9.29 36.74
C GLY A 573 -26.24 -9.33 36.47
N THR A 574 -27.00 -8.37 37.00
CA THR A 574 -28.41 -8.19 36.60
C THR A 574 -28.57 -7.34 35.34
N VAL A 575 -27.54 -6.63 34.90
CA VAL A 575 -27.54 -5.82 33.68
C VAL A 575 -26.43 -6.28 32.74
N ALA A 576 -26.80 -6.65 31.51
CA ALA A 576 -25.84 -7.02 30.47
C ALA A 576 -25.19 -5.77 29.83
N PRO A 577 -23.86 -5.76 29.58
CA PRO A 577 -23.20 -4.71 28.82
C PRO A 577 -23.74 -4.67 27.37
N ARG A 578 -23.84 -3.45 26.83
CA ARG A 578 -24.10 -3.18 25.41
C ARG A 578 -23.04 -2.22 24.90
N GLY A 579 -22.43 -2.54 23.76
CA GLY A 579 -21.37 -1.76 23.16
C GLY A 579 -21.91 -0.64 22.25
N LEU A 580 -21.01 -0.02 21.50
CA LEU A 580 -21.34 1.12 20.64
C LEU A 580 -22.05 0.70 19.34
N GLY A 581 -21.94 -0.58 18.96
CA GLY A 581 -22.46 -1.12 17.70
C GLY A 581 -23.98 -1.22 17.61
N THR A 582 -24.64 -1.23 18.77
CA THR A 582 -26.10 -1.33 18.87
C THR A 582 -26.74 -0.11 19.53
N GLN A 583 -25.94 0.88 19.92
CA GLN A 583 -26.39 2.09 20.60
C GLN A 583 -26.44 3.28 19.65
N PRO A 584 -27.20 4.35 19.98
CA PRO A 584 -27.21 5.57 19.19
C PRO A 584 -25.81 6.15 19.00
N ALA A 585 -25.56 6.73 17.83
CA ALA A 585 -24.29 7.42 17.56
C ALA A 585 -24.05 8.53 18.59
N GLY A 586 -22.82 8.62 19.10
CA GLY A 586 -22.43 9.58 20.13
C GLY A 586 -22.62 9.11 21.58
N THR A 587 -23.19 7.92 21.82
CA THR A 587 -23.24 7.33 23.16
C THR A 587 -21.84 7.29 23.79
N GLN A 588 -21.73 7.85 24.99
CA GLN A 588 -20.53 7.75 25.81
C GLN A 588 -20.69 6.60 26.80
N LEU A 589 -19.78 5.64 26.73
CA LEU A 589 -19.65 4.58 27.72
C LEU A 589 -18.93 5.13 28.95
N GLY A 590 -19.20 4.52 30.10
CA GLY A 590 -18.62 4.95 31.37
C GLY A 590 -17.11 4.66 31.49
N PRO A 591 -16.54 4.80 32.71
CA PRO A 591 -15.11 4.55 32.94
C PRO A 591 -14.71 3.11 32.60
N ILE A 592 -13.40 2.85 32.52
CA ILE A 592 -12.83 1.51 32.26
C ILE A 592 -13.35 0.53 33.33
N MET A 593 -13.76 -0.67 32.92
CA MET A 593 -14.25 -1.70 33.84
C MET A 593 -13.17 -2.06 34.86
N SER A 594 -13.51 -1.99 36.16
CA SER A 594 -12.67 -2.60 37.19
C SER A 594 -12.67 -4.13 37.05
N ALA A 595 -11.67 -4.81 37.60
CA ALA A 595 -11.64 -6.28 37.64
C ALA A 595 -12.96 -6.90 38.20
N LYS A 596 -13.62 -6.21 39.14
CA LYS A 596 -14.94 -6.59 39.67
C LYS A 596 -16.06 -6.35 38.67
N GLU A 597 -16.07 -5.21 37.99
CA GLU A 597 -17.05 -4.90 36.94
C GLU A 597 -16.95 -5.87 35.77
N VAL A 598 -15.75 -6.35 35.41
CA VAL A 598 -15.57 -7.37 34.36
C VAL A 598 -16.33 -8.65 34.69
N LYS A 599 -16.26 -9.11 35.96
CA LYS A 599 -17.03 -10.28 36.41
C LYS A 599 -18.53 -10.02 36.38
N SER A 600 -18.96 -8.84 36.82
CA SER A 600 -20.37 -8.46 36.83
C SER A 600 -20.96 -8.34 35.41
N ALA A 601 -20.22 -7.70 34.49
CA ALA A 601 -20.55 -7.60 33.07
C ALA A 601 -20.71 -8.98 32.42
N PHE A 602 -19.75 -9.88 32.68
CA PHE A 602 -19.82 -11.27 32.23
C PHE A 602 -21.06 -11.99 32.76
N ASN A 603 -21.34 -11.89 34.06
CA ASN A 603 -22.53 -12.49 34.67
C ASN A 603 -23.82 -11.92 34.04
N GLY A 604 -23.82 -10.62 33.73
CA GLY A 604 -24.91 -9.94 33.03
C GLY A 604 -25.16 -10.54 31.65
N LEU A 605 -24.11 -10.72 30.83
CA LEU A 605 -24.21 -11.41 29.53
C LEU A 605 -24.71 -12.84 29.70
N ALA A 606 -24.14 -13.59 30.64
CA ALA A 606 -24.50 -14.98 30.89
C ALA A 606 -25.97 -15.14 31.27
N LYS A 607 -26.47 -14.26 32.14
CA LYS A 607 -27.87 -14.27 32.60
C LYS A 607 -28.86 -13.82 31.51
N GLU A 608 -28.59 -12.70 30.84
CA GLU A 608 -29.51 -12.11 29.84
C GLU A 608 -29.67 -12.98 28.59
N TYR A 609 -28.58 -13.64 28.17
CA TYR A 609 -28.54 -14.42 26.93
C TYR A 609 -28.44 -15.94 27.16
N GLY A 610 -28.45 -16.40 28.41
CA GLY A 610 -28.40 -17.83 28.75
C GLY A 610 -27.10 -18.50 28.29
N LEU A 611 -25.95 -17.83 28.45
CA LEU A 611 -24.67 -18.36 27.99
C LEU A 611 -24.25 -19.58 28.81
N GLN A 612 -23.68 -20.58 28.14
CA GLN A 612 -22.93 -21.61 28.85
C GLN A 612 -21.63 -21.01 29.35
N THR A 613 -21.26 -21.33 30.59
CA THR A 613 -20.08 -20.78 31.24
C THR A 613 -19.17 -21.88 31.76
N PHE A 614 -17.88 -21.58 31.89
CA PHE A 614 -16.92 -22.44 32.54
C PHE A 614 -16.05 -21.66 33.52
N THR A 615 -15.47 -22.42 34.43
CA THR A 615 -14.41 -22.00 35.34
C THR A 615 -13.17 -22.83 35.03
N ALA A 616 -12.02 -22.18 34.86
CA ALA A 616 -10.76 -22.88 34.72
C ALA A 616 -10.35 -23.52 36.07
N PRO A 617 -9.68 -24.68 36.06
CA PRO A 617 -9.42 -25.43 37.29
C PRO A 617 -8.25 -24.89 38.13
N TYR A 618 -7.53 -23.88 37.65
CA TYR A 618 -6.36 -23.32 38.33
C TYR A 618 -6.70 -21.94 38.90
N THR A 619 -6.52 -21.77 40.19
CA THR A 619 -6.69 -20.47 40.89
C THR A 619 -5.37 -19.70 40.88
N THR A 620 -5.44 -18.39 40.72
CA THR A 620 -4.28 -17.50 40.77
C THR A 620 -3.67 -17.45 42.17
N TYR A 621 -2.54 -16.76 42.31
CA TYR A 621 -1.87 -16.60 43.60
C TYR A 621 -2.76 -15.92 44.65
N GLU A 622 -3.52 -14.89 44.25
CA GLU A 622 -4.45 -14.20 45.16
C GLU A 622 -5.83 -14.89 45.23
N ASN A 623 -5.90 -16.18 44.85
CA ASN A 623 -7.08 -17.04 44.85
C ASN A 623 -8.22 -16.56 43.93
N ALA A 624 -7.91 -15.78 42.88
CA ALA A 624 -8.88 -15.47 41.86
C ALA A 624 -9.09 -16.65 40.92
N THR A 625 -10.32 -16.76 40.42
CA THR A 625 -10.73 -17.83 39.51
C THR A 625 -10.92 -17.27 38.11
N LEU A 626 -10.28 -17.90 37.13
CA LEU A 626 -10.48 -17.57 35.71
C LEU A 626 -11.80 -18.18 35.22
N PHE A 627 -12.62 -17.36 34.58
CA PHE A 627 -13.96 -17.73 34.12
C PHE A 627 -14.15 -17.32 32.66
N GLY A 628 -14.93 -18.10 31.91
CA GLY A 628 -15.22 -17.79 30.52
C GLY A 628 -16.60 -18.28 30.10
N GLY A 629 -16.99 -17.89 28.88
CA GLY A 629 -18.29 -18.21 28.32
C GLY A 629 -18.17 -18.83 26.93
N MET A 630 -19.28 -19.41 26.48
CA MET A 630 -19.42 -19.92 25.13
C MET A 630 -20.65 -19.34 24.44
N ILE A 631 -20.49 -18.93 23.18
CA ILE A 631 -21.52 -18.28 22.35
C ILE A 631 -21.61 -19.01 21.01
N GLY A 632 -22.82 -19.35 20.58
CA GLY A 632 -23.07 -19.88 19.24
C GLY A 632 -22.64 -21.33 19.04
N GLY A 633 -22.07 -21.64 17.88
CA GLY A 633 -21.70 -23.01 17.46
C GLY A 633 -22.82 -23.79 16.77
N LYS A 634 -23.94 -23.12 16.44
CA LYS A 634 -25.02 -23.65 15.60
C LYS A 634 -25.43 -22.61 14.56
N PHE A 635 -25.63 -23.05 13.32
CA PHE A 635 -26.27 -22.27 12.26
C PHE A 635 -27.26 -23.16 11.52
N GLU A 636 -28.55 -22.82 11.63
CA GLU A 636 -29.65 -23.50 10.92
C GLU A 636 -29.63 -25.04 11.03
N GLY A 637 -29.11 -25.58 12.14
CA GLY A 637 -29.00 -27.03 12.38
C GLY A 637 -27.92 -27.76 11.57
N LYS A 638 -27.09 -27.05 10.78
CA LYS A 638 -26.07 -27.65 9.91
C LYS A 638 -24.68 -27.73 10.55
N CYS A 639 -24.33 -26.77 11.40
CA CYS A 639 -23.06 -26.79 12.12
C CYS A 639 -23.09 -27.71 13.34
N THR A 640 -22.11 -28.60 13.43
CA THR A 640 -21.87 -29.46 14.61
C THR A 640 -21.62 -28.56 15.81
N GLU A 641 -22.20 -28.89 16.97
CA GLU A 641 -22.22 -28.09 18.22
C GLU A 641 -20.82 -27.83 18.83
N SER A 642 -19.90 -27.19 18.12
CA SER A 642 -18.53 -27.01 18.58
C SER A 642 -18.04 -25.58 18.40
N TYR A 643 -17.20 -25.17 19.34
CA TYR A 643 -16.64 -23.83 19.41
C TYR A 643 -15.29 -23.81 18.70
N ARG A 644 -15.11 -22.89 17.76
CA ARG A 644 -13.98 -22.84 16.82
C ARG A 644 -13.09 -21.61 17.02
N VAL A 645 -13.60 -20.57 17.67
CA VAL A 645 -12.89 -19.31 17.88
C VAL A 645 -12.65 -19.10 19.37
N PHE A 646 -11.46 -18.68 19.76
CA PHE A 646 -11.12 -18.34 21.13
C PHE A 646 -10.57 -16.91 21.24
N PHE A 647 -11.24 -16.07 22.02
CA PHE A 647 -10.73 -14.75 22.42
C PHE A 647 -10.13 -14.79 23.83
N ASN A 648 -8.91 -14.29 23.97
CA ASN A 648 -8.27 -14.04 25.27
C ASN A 648 -8.09 -12.53 25.48
N ALA A 649 -8.31 -12.08 26.71
CA ALA A 649 -8.16 -10.67 27.06
C ALA A 649 -7.41 -10.48 28.38
N ALA A 650 -6.80 -9.31 28.50
CA ALA A 650 -6.14 -8.80 29.70
C ALA A 650 -5.07 -9.76 30.26
N ILE A 651 -4.19 -10.24 29.38
CA ILE A 651 -3.03 -11.05 29.79
C ILE A 651 -1.94 -10.17 30.42
N HIS A 652 -1.73 -8.95 29.90
CA HIS A 652 -0.95 -7.92 30.58
C HIS A 652 -1.86 -6.99 31.37
N ALA A 653 -1.47 -6.72 32.62
CA ALA A 653 -2.29 -5.98 33.57
C ALA A 653 -2.53 -4.50 33.22
N ARG A 654 -1.56 -3.85 32.58
CA ARG A 654 -1.59 -2.42 32.23
C ARG A 654 -2.41 -2.07 30.99
N GLU A 655 -2.82 -3.06 30.20
CA GLU A 655 -3.55 -2.90 28.93
C GLU A 655 -5.03 -2.60 29.16
N ARG A 656 -5.28 -1.43 29.76
CA ARG A 656 -6.62 -1.03 30.21
C ARG A 656 -7.57 -0.92 29.01
N GLY A 657 -8.72 -1.57 29.14
CA GLY A 657 -9.74 -1.65 28.09
C GLY A 657 -9.76 -2.98 27.33
N SER A 658 -8.78 -3.88 27.50
CA SER A 658 -8.78 -5.19 26.83
C SER A 658 -10.06 -5.99 27.12
N SER A 659 -10.45 -6.12 28.40
CA SER A 659 -11.71 -6.75 28.80
C SER A 659 -12.95 -6.01 28.30
N ASP A 660 -12.92 -4.67 28.29
CA ASP A 660 -14.01 -3.81 27.82
C ASP A 660 -14.29 -4.03 26.32
N ASN A 661 -13.24 -3.98 25.48
CA ASN A 661 -13.33 -4.23 24.03
C ASN A 661 -14.03 -5.56 23.75
N LEU A 662 -13.66 -6.62 24.47
CA LEU A 662 -14.25 -7.94 24.30
C LEU A 662 -15.72 -7.99 24.80
N LEU A 663 -15.98 -7.57 26.03
CA LEU A 663 -17.32 -7.73 26.63
C LEU A 663 -18.38 -6.82 25.99
N TYR A 664 -18.02 -5.60 25.59
CA TYR A 664 -18.93 -4.72 24.86
C TYR A 664 -19.24 -5.24 23.46
N PHE A 665 -18.22 -5.74 22.75
CA PHE A 665 -18.40 -6.39 21.45
C PHE A 665 -19.34 -7.60 21.56
N LEU A 666 -19.10 -8.51 22.51
CA LEU A 666 -19.96 -9.69 22.70
C LEU A 666 -21.39 -9.29 23.09
N GLY A 667 -21.55 -8.24 23.90
CA GLY A 667 -22.86 -7.67 24.23
C GLY A 667 -23.62 -7.14 23.01
N ASP A 668 -22.93 -6.42 22.12
CA ASP A 668 -23.49 -5.97 20.85
C ASP A 668 -23.86 -7.15 19.95
N LEU A 669 -22.97 -8.12 19.80
CA LEU A 669 -23.17 -9.29 18.95
C LEU A 669 -24.39 -10.11 19.39
N LEU A 670 -24.50 -10.38 20.70
CA LEU A 670 -25.64 -11.10 21.30
C LEU A 670 -26.94 -10.31 21.19
N TYR A 671 -26.90 -9.00 21.47
CA TYR A 671 -28.07 -8.14 21.36
C TYR A 671 -28.59 -8.07 19.92
N ALA A 672 -27.70 -7.83 18.95
CA ALA A 672 -28.03 -7.75 17.54
C ALA A 672 -28.61 -9.08 17.04
N ASN A 673 -28.05 -10.21 17.45
CA ASN A 673 -28.58 -11.52 17.08
C ASN A 673 -29.98 -11.78 17.67
N LYS A 674 -30.19 -11.51 18.96
CA LYS A 674 -31.49 -11.68 19.64
C LYS A 674 -32.58 -10.85 18.95
N ASN A 675 -32.23 -9.65 18.48
CA ASN A 675 -33.17 -8.70 17.86
C ASN A 675 -33.15 -8.71 16.32
N LYS A 676 -32.36 -9.59 15.69
CA LYS A 676 -32.18 -9.69 14.22
C LYS A 676 -31.73 -8.38 13.56
N LEU A 677 -30.85 -7.64 14.22
CA LEU A 677 -30.30 -6.36 13.76
C LEU A 677 -28.91 -6.54 13.14
N GLY A 678 -28.52 -5.55 12.34
CA GLY A 678 -27.12 -5.34 11.97
C GLY A 678 -26.33 -4.64 13.07
N LEU A 679 -25.03 -4.46 12.85
CA LEU A 679 -24.11 -3.72 13.72
C LEU A 679 -23.47 -2.57 12.95
N THR A 680 -23.18 -1.46 13.60
CA THR A 680 -22.41 -0.37 13.00
C THR A 680 -21.35 0.16 13.96
N TYR A 681 -20.09 0.05 13.57
CA TYR A 681 -18.95 0.56 14.31
C TYR A 681 -18.29 1.65 13.48
N GLY A 682 -18.54 2.91 13.84
CA GLY A 682 -18.07 4.07 13.07
C GLY A 682 -18.45 3.97 11.58
N GLY A 683 -17.45 3.98 10.69
CA GLY A 683 -17.62 3.86 9.24
C GLY A 683 -17.90 2.44 8.71
N ARG A 684 -17.97 1.41 9.57
CA ARG A 684 -18.24 0.02 9.19
C ARG A 684 -19.62 -0.45 9.62
N THR A 685 -20.36 -1.05 8.69
CA THR A 685 -21.68 -1.63 8.96
C THR A 685 -21.70 -3.10 8.56
N TYR A 686 -22.33 -3.92 9.40
CA TYR A 686 -22.52 -5.35 9.23
C TYR A 686 -24.01 -5.68 9.21
N THR A 687 -24.41 -6.51 8.26
CA THR A 687 -25.80 -6.98 8.13
C THR A 687 -26.16 -7.96 9.24
N ALA A 688 -27.46 -8.13 9.50
CA ALA A 688 -27.95 -9.16 10.43
C ALA A 688 -27.52 -10.59 10.02
N LEU A 689 -27.31 -10.84 8.72
CA LEU A 689 -26.77 -12.11 8.25
C LEU A 689 -25.31 -12.29 8.67
N GLN A 690 -24.48 -11.27 8.51
CA GLN A 690 -23.08 -11.30 8.96
C GLN A 690 -22.97 -11.47 10.48
N VAL A 691 -23.86 -10.87 11.26
CA VAL A 691 -23.96 -11.11 12.71
C VAL A 691 -24.22 -12.59 13.02
N ARG A 692 -25.17 -13.22 12.33
CA ARG A 692 -25.45 -14.66 12.50
C ARG A 692 -24.30 -15.54 12.05
N LYS A 693 -23.63 -15.20 10.95
CA LYS A 693 -22.41 -15.89 10.47
C LYS A 693 -21.29 -15.79 11.51
N ALA A 694 -21.04 -14.61 12.08
CA ALA A 694 -20.04 -14.43 13.12
C ALA A 694 -20.31 -15.31 14.35
N ILE A 695 -21.56 -15.38 14.82
CA ILE A 695 -21.96 -16.26 15.94
C ILE A 695 -21.85 -17.75 15.57
N SER A 696 -22.12 -18.11 14.30
CA SER A 696 -22.08 -19.51 13.86
C SER A 696 -20.73 -20.17 14.02
N THR A 697 -19.65 -19.38 14.02
CA THR A 697 -18.28 -19.89 14.22
C THR A 697 -18.10 -20.61 15.56
N GLY A 698 -18.93 -20.29 16.56
CA GLY A 698 -18.80 -20.84 17.90
C GLY A 698 -17.62 -20.22 18.63
N ILE A 699 -17.92 -19.34 19.57
CA ILE A 699 -16.95 -18.51 20.26
C ILE A 699 -16.78 -19.02 21.69
N VAL A 700 -15.54 -19.24 22.09
CA VAL A 700 -15.09 -19.35 23.48
C VAL A 700 -14.39 -18.05 23.83
N PHE A 701 -14.56 -17.54 25.05
CA PHE A 701 -13.84 -16.35 25.45
C PHE A 701 -13.44 -16.36 26.93
N LEU A 702 -12.28 -15.78 27.22
CA LEU A 702 -11.74 -15.55 28.56
C LEU A 702 -11.52 -14.04 28.74
N PRO A 703 -12.46 -13.31 29.39
CA PRO A 703 -12.43 -11.85 29.42
C PRO A 703 -11.40 -11.25 30.36
N LEU A 704 -10.83 -12.04 31.27
CA LEU A 704 -9.82 -11.58 32.24
C LEU A 704 -8.89 -12.74 32.60
N SER A 705 -7.75 -12.81 31.93
CA SER A 705 -6.75 -13.86 32.16
C SER A 705 -5.76 -13.54 33.27
N ASN A 706 -5.54 -12.27 33.60
CA ASN A 706 -4.66 -11.82 34.69
C ASN A 706 -5.40 -10.96 35.74
N PRO A 707 -6.35 -11.53 36.50
CA PRO A 707 -7.18 -10.76 37.43
C PRO A 707 -6.38 -10.06 38.54
N ASP A 708 -5.40 -10.74 39.13
CA ASP A 708 -4.59 -10.19 40.23
C ASP A 708 -3.72 -9.01 39.74
N GLY A 709 -3.08 -9.17 38.58
CA GLY A 709 -2.27 -8.13 37.97
C GLY A 709 -3.11 -6.91 37.60
N VAL A 710 -4.26 -7.11 36.94
CA VAL A 710 -5.17 -6.01 36.55
C VAL A 710 -5.67 -5.26 37.78
N ALA A 711 -6.10 -5.97 38.83
CA ALA A 711 -6.54 -5.33 40.07
C ALA A 711 -5.42 -4.49 40.71
N TYR A 712 -4.18 -5.00 40.69
CA TYR A 712 -3.01 -4.29 41.19
C TYR A 712 -2.70 -3.03 40.37
N ASP A 713 -2.67 -3.11 39.03
CA ASP A 713 -2.44 -1.95 38.16
C ASP A 713 -3.50 -0.87 38.38
N GLN A 714 -4.77 -1.27 38.39
CA GLN A 714 -5.91 -0.36 38.58
C GLN A 714 -5.87 0.34 39.94
N ALA A 715 -5.47 -0.36 41.01
CA ALA A 715 -5.37 0.20 42.35
C ALA A 715 -4.15 1.13 42.54
N THR A 716 -3.07 0.89 41.80
CA THR A 716 -1.77 1.56 42.06
C THR A 716 -1.35 2.55 40.99
N ASN A 717 -1.97 2.54 39.81
CA ASN A 717 -1.55 3.28 38.61
C ASN A 717 -0.05 3.12 38.32
N SER A 718 0.48 1.92 38.53
CA SER A 718 1.91 1.65 38.44
C SER A 718 2.39 1.27 37.04
N CYS A 719 1.49 1.22 36.05
CA CYS A 719 1.77 0.71 34.70
C CYS A 719 2.27 -0.75 34.75
N TRP A 720 1.68 -1.55 35.64
CA TRP A 720 2.12 -2.90 35.97
C TRP A 720 1.74 -3.90 34.88
N ARG A 721 2.69 -4.69 34.40
CA ARG A 721 2.49 -5.65 33.29
C ARG A 721 2.15 -7.07 33.76
N LYS A 722 2.90 -7.55 34.76
CA LYS A 722 3.00 -8.97 35.15
C LYS A 722 1.79 -9.48 35.94
N ASN A 723 1.73 -10.78 36.22
CA ASN A 723 0.85 -11.28 37.28
C ASN A 723 1.38 -10.90 38.69
N ARG A 724 0.84 -11.50 39.75
CA ARG A 724 1.15 -11.11 41.15
C ARG A 724 1.77 -12.20 42.01
N ASN A 725 2.14 -13.34 41.43
CA ASN A 725 2.76 -14.44 42.16
C ASN A 725 4.19 -14.08 42.65
N PRO A 726 4.46 -14.03 43.96
CA PRO A 726 5.76 -13.66 44.49
C PRO A 726 6.74 -14.83 44.58
N ALA A 727 6.38 -16.05 44.16
CA ALA A 727 7.20 -17.24 44.32
C ALA A 727 8.61 -17.11 43.72
N SER A 728 8.76 -16.34 42.63
CA SER A 728 10.04 -16.08 41.96
C SER A 728 10.67 -14.74 42.33
N ALA A 729 10.08 -14.01 43.28
CA ALA A 729 10.53 -12.67 43.65
C ALA A 729 11.87 -12.71 44.41
N THR A 730 12.77 -11.78 44.07
CA THR A 730 13.96 -11.47 44.86
C THR A 730 13.54 -10.77 46.16
N PRO A 731 13.96 -11.26 47.34
CA PRO A 731 13.64 -10.64 48.62
C PRO A 731 13.97 -9.14 48.65
N GLY A 732 13.02 -8.32 49.08
CA GLY A 732 13.17 -6.86 49.16
C GLY A 732 12.99 -6.11 47.83
N ASN A 733 12.77 -6.80 46.71
CA ASN A 733 12.58 -6.16 45.41
C ASN A 733 11.14 -6.33 44.88
N ALA A 734 10.29 -5.31 45.08
CA ALA A 734 8.89 -5.37 44.64
C ALA A 734 8.72 -5.51 43.11
N ALA A 735 9.68 -5.06 42.30
CA ALA A 735 9.65 -5.21 40.84
C ALA A 735 9.74 -6.69 40.40
N SER A 736 10.33 -7.53 41.24
CA SER A 736 10.56 -8.95 40.95
C SER A 736 9.35 -9.85 41.16
N ILE A 737 8.24 -9.32 41.69
CA ILE A 737 7.01 -10.08 41.89
C ILE A 737 6.35 -10.35 40.54
N GLY A 738 5.86 -11.58 40.36
CA GLY A 738 5.14 -12.02 39.17
C GLY A 738 6.02 -12.20 37.94
N ILE A 739 5.38 -12.71 36.88
CA ILE A 739 6.01 -13.03 35.60
C ILE A 739 5.20 -12.40 34.45
N ASP A 740 5.82 -12.32 33.27
CA ASP A 740 5.12 -12.03 32.03
C ASP A 740 4.39 -13.28 31.52
N LEU A 741 3.06 -13.27 31.65
CA LEU A 741 2.24 -14.40 31.22
C LEU A 741 2.34 -14.65 29.71
N ASN A 742 2.57 -13.62 28.89
CA ASN A 742 2.74 -13.76 27.44
C ASN A 742 4.19 -14.12 27.04
N ARG A 743 4.97 -14.66 27.98
CA ARG A 743 6.27 -15.31 27.76
C ARG A 743 6.34 -16.71 28.37
N ASN A 744 5.28 -17.17 29.04
CA ASN A 744 5.29 -18.39 29.86
C ASN A 744 4.73 -19.63 29.15
N PHE A 745 4.50 -19.57 27.84
CA PHE A 745 4.10 -20.73 27.03
C PHE A 745 5.33 -21.51 26.54
N ASP A 746 5.16 -22.78 26.16
CA ASP A 746 6.27 -23.68 25.78
C ASP A 746 6.91 -23.42 24.40
N PHE A 747 6.32 -22.55 23.57
CA PHE A 747 6.89 -22.16 22.29
C PHE A 747 8.24 -21.45 22.46
N LEU A 748 9.34 -22.11 22.11
CA LEU A 748 10.70 -21.57 22.21
C LEU A 748 11.05 -20.97 23.59
N TRP A 749 10.44 -21.49 24.66
CA TRP A 749 10.56 -20.91 26.02
C TRP A 749 12.00 -20.84 26.54
N ASP A 750 12.83 -21.82 26.18
CA ASP A 750 14.28 -21.85 26.44
C ASP A 750 15.02 -20.89 25.48
N PHE A 751 14.61 -19.63 25.50
CA PHE A 751 15.07 -18.60 24.56
C PHE A 751 16.59 -18.39 24.52
N PRO A 752 17.38 -18.53 25.61
CA PRO A 752 18.84 -18.37 25.55
C PRO A 752 19.50 -19.44 24.68
N LYS A 753 18.88 -20.63 24.59
CA LYS A 753 19.33 -21.70 23.70
C LYS A 753 18.77 -21.54 22.29
N LYS A 754 17.53 -21.08 22.17
CA LYS A 754 16.78 -21.08 20.91
C LYS A 754 17.13 -19.92 19.97
N PHE A 755 17.43 -18.74 20.49
CA PHE A 755 17.72 -17.54 19.71
C PHE A 755 19.22 -17.23 19.68
N THR A 756 19.67 -16.44 18.71
CA THR A 756 21.08 -16.00 18.70
C THR A 756 21.43 -15.24 19.98
N PRO A 757 22.66 -15.39 20.52
CA PRO A 757 23.07 -14.70 21.75
C PRO A 757 22.92 -13.16 21.68
N THR A 758 22.94 -12.59 20.48
CA THR A 758 22.77 -11.14 20.26
C THR A 758 21.32 -10.66 20.34
N VAL A 759 20.36 -11.56 20.12
CA VAL A 759 18.92 -11.27 20.09
C VAL A 759 18.24 -11.79 21.34
N ALA A 760 18.66 -12.95 21.86
CA ALA A 760 18.06 -13.60 23.02
C ALA A 760 17.76 -12.66 24.20
N PRO A 761 18.64 -11.70 24.59
CA PRO A 761 18.35 -10.75 25.67
C PRO A 761 17.13 -9.84 25.44
N ASN A 762 16.69 -9.67 24.19
CA ASN A 762 15.56 -8.82 23.81
C ASN A 762 14.25 -9.60 23.63
N VAL A 763 14.28 -10.93 23.70
CA VAL A 763 13.12 -11.80 23.44
C VAL A 763 12.31 -12.03 24.71
N ALA A 764 13.01 -12.37 25.78
CA ALA A 764 12.50 -12.65 27.12
C ALA A 764 13.63 -12.47 28.15
N SER A 765 13.32 -12.63 29.44
CA SER A 765 14.31 -12.47 30.50
C SER A 765 14.27 -13.60 31.54
N ASN A 766 15.45 -13.95 32.05
CA ASN A 766 15.64 -14.80 33.23
C ASN A 766 15.68 -13.99 34.55
N ASN A 767 15.69 -12.66 34.47
CA ASN A 767 15.74 -11.78 35.63
C ASN A 767 14.31 -11.52 36.14
N PRO A 768 13.93 -11.95 37.37
CA PRO A 768 12.59 -11.73 37.90
C PRO A 768 12.15 -10.27 37.92
N ALA A 769 13.07 -9.31 38.03
CA ALA A 769 12.77 -7.88 38.01
C ALA A 769 12.43 -7.32 36.61
N ALA A 770 12.75 -8.05 35.54
CA ALA A 770 12.42 -7.63 34.18
C ALA A 770 10.92 -7.75 33.90
N GLN A 771 10.39 -6.84 33.07
CA GLN A 771 8.98 -6.89 32.65
C GLN A 771 8.68 -8.06 31.71
N THR A 772 9.70 -8.61 31.07
CA THR A 772 9.66 -9.77 30.17
C THR A 772 10.10 -11.08 30.84
N PHE A 773 10.12 -11.13 32.18
CA PHE A 773 10.49 -12.34 32.92
C PHE A 773 9.55 -13.50 32.57
N HIS A 774 10.08 -14.55 31.95
CA HIS A 774 9.27 -15.62 31.34
C HIS A 774 8.79 -16.72 32.31
N GLY A 775 9.13 -16.61 33.59
CA GLY A 775 8.80 -17.59 34.63
C GLY A 775 9.89 -18.64 34.89
N THR A 776 9.60 -19.61 35.74
CA THR A 776 10.57 -20.64 36.18
C THR A 776 10.55 -21.91 35.33
N SER A 777 9.45 -22.14 34.62
CA SER A 777 9.28 -23.20 33.63
C SER A 777 8.12 -22.81 32.70
N PRO A 778 7.97 -23.43 31.52
CA PRO A 778 6.76 -23.30 30.74
C PRO A 778 5.53 -23.65 31.58
N PHE A 779 4.47 -22.86 31.47
CA PHE A 779 3.24 -22.99 32.25
C PHE A 779 3.50 -23.04 33.75
N SER A 780 4.41 -22.23 34.30
CA SER A 780 4.63 -22.17 35.75
C SER A 780 3.40 -21.58 36.47
N GLU A 781 2.65 -20.70 35.80
CA GLU A 781 1.54 -19.96 36.40
C GLU A 781 0.16 -20.59 36.19
N PRO A 782 -0.75 -20.50 37.18
CA PRO A 782 -2.16 -20.87 37.02
C PRO A 782 -2.87 -20.24 35.81
N GLU A 783 -2.53 -19.00 35.47
CA GLU A 783 -3.15 -18.22 34.42
C GLU A 783 -2.83 -18.81 33.03
N THR A 784 -1.56 -19.08 32.74
CA THR A 784 -1.16 -19.73 31.47
C THR A 784 -1.63 -21.17 31.38
N LYS A 785 -1.62 -21.92 32.50
CA LYS A 785 -2.24 -23.25 32.57
C LYS A 785 -3.74 -23.21 32.23
N SER A 786 -4.44 -22.15 32.64
CA SER A 786 -5.86 -21.98 32.34
C SER A 786 -6.11 -21.68 30.87
N ILE A 787 -5.32 -20.81 30.24
CA ILE A 787 -5.41 -20.54 28.79
C ILE A 787 -5.15 -21.82 28.00
N LYS A 788 -4.09 -22.57 28.35
CA LYS A 788 -3.80 -23.88 27.77
C LYS A 788 -4.95 -24.87 27.98
N TRP A 789 -5.53 -24.93 29.18
CA TRP A 789 -6.65 -25.81 29.48
C TRP A 789 -7.89 -25.49 28.64
N VAL A 790 -8.18 -24.21 28.37
CA VAL A 790 -9.25 -23.82 27.43
C VAL A 790 -8.95 -24.39 26.05
N MET A 791 -7.74 -24.21 25.55
CA MET A 791 -7.32 -24.73 24.25
C MET A 791 -7.32 -26.27 24.17
N ASP A 792 -7.09 -26.98 25.28
CA ASP A 792 -7.15 -28.44 25.37
C ASP A 792 -8.61 -28.94 25.48
N LYS A 793 -9.44 -28.27 26.29
CA LYS A 793 -10.84 -28.64 26.53
C LYS A 793 -11.70 -28.46 25.28
N PHE A 794 -11.51 -27.36 24.56
CA PHE A 794 -12.22 -27.08 23.32
C PHE A 794 -11.39 -27.56 22.14
N SER A 795 -11.30 -28.89 21.98
CA SER A 795 -10.43 -29.55 21.00
C SER A 795 -10.71 -29.19 19.55
N LYS A 796 -11.86 -28.57 19.25
CA LYS A 796 -12.26 -28.10 17.90
C LYS A 796 -11.90 -26.65 17.61
N LEU A 797 -11.19 -25.96 18.50
CA LEU A 797 -10.68 -24.62 18.20
C LEU A 797 -9.81 -24.61 16.93
N ARG A 798 -9.96 -23.55 16.15
CA ARG A 798 -9.25 -23.30 14.89
C ARG A 798 -8.73 -21.88 14.77
N TRP A 799 -9.24 -20.94 15.57
CA TRP A 799 -8.90 -19.53 15.53
C TRP A 799 -8.68 -19.03 16.95
N PHE A 800 -7.61 -18.27 17.16
CA PHE A 800 -7.27 -17.68 18.45
C PHE A 800 -6.85 -16.22 18.26
N LEU A 801 -7.40 -15.33 19.10
CA LEU A 801 -7.04 -13.92 19.13
C LEU A 801 -6.72 -13.49 20.56
N ASP A 802 -5.51 -12.97 20.77
CA ASP A 802 -5.14 -12.29 22.01
C ASP A 802 -5.25 -10.77 21.86
N ILE A 803 -5.72 -10.10 22.92
CA ILE A 803 -6.13 -8.68 22.87
C ILE A 803 -5.18 -7.84 23.75
N HIS A 804 -4.28 -7.14 23.08
CA HIS A 804 -3.17 -6.34 23.60
C HIS A 804 -3.30 -4.84 23.26
N SER A 805 -2.40 -3.99 23.75
CA SER A 805 -2.35 -2.55 23.41
C SER A 805 -0.91 -2.02 23.56
N TYR A 806 -0.48 -0.92 22.94
CA TYR A 806 -1.26 0.23 22.47
C TYR A 806 -0.82 0.72 21.09
N THR A 807 -0.33 -0.11 20.17
CA THR A 807 0.46 0.41 19.04
C THR A 807 -0.24 0.50 17.70
N GLY A 808 -1.49 0.06 17.60
CA GLY A 808 -2.24 0.13 16.36
C GLY A 808 -1.75 -0.92 15.38
N VAL A 809 -1.64 -2.18 15.82
CA VAL A 809 -1.10 -3.27 14.99
C VAL A 809 -1.97 -4.52 15.09
N VAL A 810 -2.14 -5.23 13.96
CA VAL A 810 -2.68 -6.59 13.90
C VAL A 810 -1.53 -7.53 13.53
N LEU A 811 -1.25 -8.46 14.42
CA LEU A 811 -0.13 -9.38 14.32
C LEU A 811 -0.60 -10.79 13.96
N TYR A 812 0.18 -11.46 13.13
CA TYR A 812 0.08 -12.89 12.87
C TYR A 812 1.44 -13.54 13.08
N ASN A 813 1.45 -14.79 13.53
CA ASN A 813 2.67 -15.56 13.77
C ASN A 813 3.50 -15.73 12.47
N TRP A 814 4.80 -16.03 12.53
CA TRP A 814 5.57 -16.36 13.72
C TRP A 814 6.21 -15.15 14.41
N GLY A 815 6.40 -15.24 15.72
CA GLY A 815 7.22 -14.33 16.49
C GLY A 815 8.71 -14.70 16.55
N SER A 816 9.09 -15.90 16.09
CA SER A 816 10.48 -16.39 16.20
C SER A 816 11.45 -15.80 15.19
N ASP A 817 11.03 -15.67 13.93
CA ASP A 817 11.85 -15.17 12.83
C ASP A 817 10.99 -14.82 11.60
N GLU A 818 11.59 -14.29 10.53
CA GLU A 818 10.94 -14.15 9.23
C GLU A 818 10.38 -15.50 8.77
N SER A 819 9.17 -15.50 8.25
CA SER A 819 8.53 -16.73 7.80
C SER A 819 8.95 -17.13 6.38
N GLN A 820 9.04 -18.43 6.12
CA GLN A 820 9.27 -18.99 4.79
C GLN A 820 8.42 -20.24 4.53
N LYS A 821 8.22 -20.60 3.27
CA LYS A 821 7.34 -21.71 2.84
C LYS A 821 8.05 -22.84 2.08
N ASP A 822 9.34 -22.69 1.80
CA ASP A 822 10.09 -23.49 0.84
C ASP A 822 10.86 -24.65 1.50
N ILE A 823 11.23 -24.50 2.78
CA ILE A 823 12.09 -25.43 3.51
C ILE A 823 11.36 -25.90 4.79
N PRO A 824 10.53 -26.94 4.72
CA PRO A 824 9.82 -27.49 5.88
C PRO A 824 10.72 -27.88 7.05
N GLY A 825 11.98 -28.21 6.78
CA GLY A 825 12.97 -28.56 7.81
C GLY A 825 13.47 -27.38 8.65
N MET A 826 13.35 -26.14 8.17
CA MET A 826 13.67 -24.92 8.93
C MET A 826 12.49 -24.54 9.82
N ASN A 827 12.34 -25.25 10.93
CA ASN A 827 11.24 -25.04 11.86
C ASN A 827 11.70 -25.09 13.33
N PHE A 828 10.87 -24.59 14.23
CA PHE A 828 11.15 -24.43 15.66
C PHE A 828 11.41 -25.75 16.41
N LEU A 829 10.99 -26.89 15.86
CA LEU A 829 11.24 -28.23 16.42
C LEU A 829 12.63 -28.77 16.06
N ASN A 830 13.23 -28.25 14.98
CA ASN A 830 14.54 -28.70 14.52
C ASN A 830 15.66 -28.02 15.31
N SER A 831 16.35 -28.79 16.16
CA SER A 831 17.45 -28.33 16.99
C SER A 831 18.71 -27.92 16.20
N THR A 832 18.80 -28.26 14.91
CA THR A 832 19.88 -27.77 14.03
C THR A 832 19.92 -26.25 13.96
N TYR A 833 18.78 -25.60 14.17
CA TYR A 833 18.63 -24.14 14.13
C TYR A 833 18.54 -23.49 15.50
N ASP A 834 18.93 -24.20 16.56
CA ASP A 834 19.13 -23.58 17.87
C ASP A 834 20.27 -22.54 17.79
N SER A 835 20.12 -21.45 18.53
CA SER A 835 21.08 -20.33 18.59
C SER A 835 21.26 -19.48 17.32
N VAL A 836 20.39 -19.61 16.31
CA VAL A 836 20.46 -18.78 15.08
C VAL A 836 19.19 -17.96 14.79
N ARG A 837 18.13 -18.11 15.59
CA ARG A 837 16.85 -17.41 15.38
C ARG A 837 16.88 -15.94 15.80
N GLY A 838 16.06 -15.12 15.15
CA GLY A 838 15.71 -13.74 15.48
C GLY A 838 16.58 -12.68 14.78
N LEU A 839 17.46 -13.06 13.86
CA LEU A 839 18.26 -12.13 13.08
C LEU A 839 17.47 -11.63 11.87
N MET A 840 16.87 -10.44 11.97
CA MET A 840 16.02 -9.92 10.89
C MET A 840 16.47 -8.52 10.42
N PRO A 841 16.59 -8.29 9.10
CA PRO A 841 16.63 -9.32 8.06
C PRO A 841 17.88 -10.18 8.19
N ASP A 842 17.75 -11.45 7.84
CA ASP A 842 18.85 -12.40 7.90
C ASP A 842 19.97 -11.99 6.93
N ASP A 843 21.22 -12.04 7.39
CA ASP A 843 22.40 -11.72 6.60
C ASP A 843 23.14 -13.01 6.22
N PRO A 844 23.04 -13.48 4.96
CA PRO A 844 23.68 -14.72 4.52
C PRO A 844 25.20 -14.69 4.66
N SER A 845 25.82 -13.51 4.80
CA SER A 845 27.27 -13.38 5.00
C SER A 845 27.72 -13.68 6.44
N LYS A 846 26.77 -13.79 7.39
CA LYS A 846 27.05 -13.97 8.83
C LYS A 846 26.82 -15.38 9.36
N GLY A 847 26.42 -16.35 8.54
CA GLY A 847 26.31 -17.76 8.95
C GLY A 847 25.07 -18.48 8.41
N ILE A 848 24.49 -19.36 9.25
CA ILE A 848 23.27 -20.12 8.92
C ILE A 848 22.08 -19.15 8.94
N VAL A 849 21.47 -18.96 7.77
CA VAL A 849 20.19 -18.26 7.60
C VAL A 849 19.07 -19.13 8.15
N TYR A 850 18.21 -18.56 8.99
CA TYR A 850 17.02 -19.20 9.52
C TYR A 850 15.77 -18.38 9.25
N SER A 851 14.79 -19.01 8.62
CA SER A 851 13.45 -18.46 8.51
C SER A 851 12.45 -19.54 8.90
N GLU A 852 11.46 -19.16 9.71
CA GLU A 852 10.52 -20.09 10.33
C GLU A 852 9.53 -20.63 9.30
N TYR A 853 9.45 -21.96 9.18
CA TYR A 853 8.57 -22.59 8.23
C TYR A 853 7.09 -22.32 8.54
N ILE A 854 6.35 -22.00 7.48
CA ILE A 854 4.91 -21.94 7.49
C ILE A 854 4.35 -22.55 6.19
N PRO A 855 3.36 -23.46 6.27
CA PRO A 855 2.69 -23.97 5.08
C PRO A 855 2.14 -22.85 4.20
N THR A 856 2.29 -22.98 2.88
CA THR A 856 1.89 -21.94 1.92
C THR A 856 0.41 -21.56 2.03
N THR A 857 -0.47 -22.53 2.34
CA THR A 857 -1.91 -22.27 2.55
C THR A 857 -2.12 -21.40 3.77
N ASP A 858 -1.46 -21.74 4.88
CA ASP A 858 -1.61 -21.06 6.16
C ASP A 858 -1.07 -19.64 6.11
N TRP A 859 0.05 -19.45 5.40
CA TRP A 859 0.63 -18.14 5.12
C TRP A 859 -0.39 -17.19 4.50
N LYS A 860 -1.05 -17.63 3.41
CA LYS A 860 -2.04 -16.83 2.68
C LYS A 860 -3.27 -16.53 3.54
N GLU A 861 -3.80 -17.55 4.20
CA GLU A 861 -5.00 -17.44 5.04
C GLU A 861 -4.79 -16.49 6.23
N LYS A 862 -3.60 -16.55 6.86
CA LYS A 862 -3.25 -15.67 7.97
C LYS A 862 -3.17 -14.21 7.57
N ILE A 863 -2.41 -13.92 6.52
CA ILE A 863 -2.27 -12.57 6.01
C ILE A 863 -3.63 -12.02 5.59
N TYR A 864 -4.45 -12.83 4.91
CA TYR A 864 -5.79 -12.41 4.49
C TYR A 864 -6.69 -12.04 5.67
N ALA A 865 -6.78 -12.88 6.71
CA ALA A 865 -7.59 -12.59 7.90
C ALA A 865 -7.08 -11.35 8.64
N ALA A 866 -5.75 -11.23 8.84
CA ALA A 866 -5.14 -10.08 9.51
C ALA A 866 -5.37 -8.77 8.73
N MET A 867 -5.25 -8.80 7.40
CA MET A 867 -5.55 -7.65 6.54
C MET A 867 -7.01 -7.24 6.62
N ARG A 868 -7.95 -8.20 6.66
CA ARG A 868 -9.37 -7.88 6.83
C ARG A 868 -9.65 -7.18 8.15
N MET A 869 -9.04 -7.67 9.24
CA MET A 869 -9.13 -7.04 10.55
C MET A 869 -8.60 -5.60 10.51
N GLY A 870 -7.33 -5.40 10.12
CA GLY A 870 -6.72 -4.06 10.08
C GLY A 870 -7.51 -3.08 9.21
N ASN A 871 -7.89 -3.49 7.99
CA ASN A 871 -8.71 -2.66 7.10
C ASN A 871 -10.09 -2.32 7.67
N ALA A 872 -10.68 -3.16 8.52
CA ALA A 872 -11.94 -2.85 9.19
C ALA A 872 -11.77 -1.90 10.37
N MET A 873 -10.68 -2.06 11.13
CA MET A 873 -10.29 -1.14 12.20
C MET A 873 -10.06 0.27 11.61
N ASP A 874 -9.27 0.39 10.53
CA ASP A 874 -9.02 1.64 9.81
C ASP A 874 -10.29 2.35 9.36
N ALA A 875 -11.17 1.61 8.69
CA ALA A 875 -12.39 2.16 8.14
C ALA A 875 -13.46 2.46 9.23
N SER A 876 -13.28 1.97 10.46
CA SER A 876 -14.17 2.28 11.59
C SER A 876 -14.02 3.75 11.99
N THR A 877 -12.78 4.24 12.18
CA THR A 877 -12.53 5.58 12.76
C THR A 877 -11.57 6.45 11.96
N GLY A 878 -10.87 5.88 10.98
CA GLY A 878 -9.82 6.53 10.20
C GLY A 878 -8.43 6.45 10.83
N ARG A 879 -8.25 5.81 12.00
CA ARG A 879 -6.91 5.56 12.59
C ARG A 879 -6.32 4.28 12.01
N HIS A 880 -5.11 4.37 11.46
CA HIS A 880 -4.46 3.28 10.74
C HIS A 880 -3.88 2.20 11.66
N TYR A 881 -4.18 0.95 11.36
CA TYR A 881 -3.64 -0.26 11.96
C TYR A 881 -2.70 -0.95 10.98
N GLU A 882 -1.43 -1.08 11.37
CA GLU A 882 -0.46 -1.84 10.60
C GLU A 882 -0.77 -3.34 10.71
N VAL A 883 -0.60 -4.07 9.61
CA VAL A 883 -0.77 -5.53 9.58
C VAL A 883 0.60 -6.14 9.29
N THR A 884 1.17 -6.85 10.25
CA THR A 884 2.54 -7.36 10.14
C THR A 884 2.73 -8.67 10.88
N GLN A 885 3.81 -9.38 10.55
CA GLN A 885 4.18 -10.61 11.26
C GLN A 885 4.73 -10.25 12.66
N SER A 886 4.43 -11.06 13.68
CA SER A 886 4.87 -10.83 15.07
C SER A 886 6.39 -10.59 15.18
N ALA A 887 7.21 -11.30 14.39
CA ALA A 887 8.66 -11.14 14.45
C ALA A 887 9.16 -9.73 14.02
N TYR A 888 8.55 -9.10 13.00
CA TYR A 888 8.94 -7.76 12.53
C TYR A 888 8.68 -6.65 13.56
N LEU A 889 7.82 -6.96 14.53
CA LEU A 889 7.61 -6.14 15.68
C LEU A 889 8.82 -6.16 16.60
N TYR A 890 9.16 -7.37 17.04
CA TYR A 890 10.42 -7.81 17.63
C TYR A 890 10.32 -9.33 17.85
N PRO A 891 11.45 -10.07 17.89
CA PRO A 891 11.41 -11.51 18.14
C PRO A 891 10.82 -11.84 19.52
N THR A 892 9.90 -12.82 19.59
CA THR A 892 9.22 -13.27 20.81
C THR A 892 9.39 -14.75 21.08
N SER A 893 9.41 -15.12 22.36
CA SER A 893 9.38 -16.50 22.84
C SER A 893 8.23 -16.68 23.82
N GLY A 894 7.56 -17.82 23.78
CA GLY A 894 6.53 -18.17 24.75
C GLY A 894 5.30 -17.27 24.68
N ALA A 895 5.02 -16.65 23.53
CA ALA A 895 3.80 -15.89 23.27
C ALA A 895 2.60 -16.83 23.06
N SER A 896 1.40 -16.36 23.43
CA SER A 896 0.16 -17.13 23.41
C SER A 896 -0.33 -17.47 21.99
N ASP A 897 -0.13 -16.55 21.03
CA ASP A 897 -0.50 -16.70 19.62
C ASP A 897 0.42 -17.68 18.88
N ASP A 898 1.74 -17.55 19.10
CA ASP A 898 2.74 -18.52 18.64
C ASP A 898 2.50 -19.90 19.27
N TYR A 899 2.13 -19.96 20.56
CA TYR A 899 1.73 -21.21 21.21
C TYR A 899 0.51 -21.83 20.53
N ALA A 900 -0.56 -21.05 20.33
CA ALA A 900 -1.78 -21.54 19.71
C ALA A 900 -1.49 -22.20 18.36
N TYR A 901 -0.65 -21.57 17.53
CA TYR A 901 -0.26 -22.12 16.23
C TYR A 901 0.76 -23.25 16.33
N SER A 902 1.79 -23.18 17.17
CA SER A 902 2.84 -24.21 17.24
C SER A 902 2.38 -25.58 17.76
N ARG A 903 1.32 -25.64 18.58
CA ARG A 903 0.89 -26.88 19.23
C ARG A 903 0.64 -28.05 18.30
N HIS A 904 0.10 -27.82 17.11
CA HIS A 904 -0.18 -28.88 16.14
C HIS A 904 1.06 -29.37 15.38
N PHE A 905 2.13 -28.56 15.33
CA PHE A 905 3.43 -29.02 14.86
C PHE A 905 4.10 -29.90 15.93
N ALA A 906 4.04 -29.49 17.20
CA ALA A 906 4.64 -30.24 18.31
C ALA A 906 3.90 -31.55 18.63
N ASP A 907 2.57 -31.55 18.48
CA ASP A 907 1.70 -32.70 18.67
C ASP A 907 0.68 -32.77 17.51
N PRO A 908 0.95 -33.60 16.47
CA PRO A 908 0.07 -33.73 15.31
C PRO A 908 -1.35 -34.23 15.63
N ALA A 909 -1.61 -34.74 16.84
CA ALA A 909 -2.96 -35.11 17.26
C ALA A 909 -3.83 -33.91 17.62
N LYS A 910 -3.24 -32.72 17.80
CA LYS A 910 -3.97 -31.47 18.09
C LYS A 910 -4.42 -30.80 16.80
N GLU A 911 -5.60 -30.18 16.85
CA GLU A 911 -6.08 -29.34 15.76
C GLU A 911 -5.19 -28.10 15.57
N LYS A 912 -4.96 -27.72 14.31
CA LYS A 912 -4.32 -26.45 13.95
C LYS A 912 -5.18 -25.26 14.40
N ILE A 913 -4.59 -24.32 15.13
CA ILE A 913 -5.23 -23.06 15.55
C ILE A 913 -4.48 -21.89 14.92
N HIS A 914 -5.14 -21.10 14.09
CA HIS A 914 -4.56 -19.85 13.58
C HIS A 914 -4.53 -18.81 14.72
N GLY A 915 -3.33 -18.52 15.23
CA GLY A 915 -3.10 -17.51 16.27
C GLY A 915 -2.84 -16.12 15.69
N TYR A 916 -3.39 -15.12 16.37
CA TYR A 916 -3.24 -13.69 16.07
C TYR A 916 -3.19 -12.89 17.36
N THR A 917 -2.63 -11.69 17.28
CA THR A 917 -2.63 -10.70 18.34
C THR A 917 -3.11 -9.36 17.80
N VAL A 918 -3.94 -8.64 18.54
CA VAL A 918 -4.31 -7.25 18.23
C VAL A 918 -3.71 -6.34 19.28
N GLU A 919 -2.87 -5.39 18.86
CA GLU A 919 -2.37 -4.28 19.65
C GLU A 919 -3.29 -3.07 19.45
N PHE A 920 -4.41 -3.02 20.16
CA PHE A 920 -5.43 -1.98 19.98
C PHE A 920 -4.99 -0.61 20.52
N GLY A 921 -5.49 0.45 19.90
CA GLY A 921 -5.28 1.82 20.35
C GLY A 921 -3.89 2.38 20.04
N PHE A 922 -3.62 3.56 20.60
CA PHE A 922 -2.44 4.37 20.33
C PHE A 922 -1.96 5.01 21.64
N GLY A 923 -0.68 5.33 21.73
CA GLY A 923 -0.06 5.74 22.99
C GLY A 923 -0.63 7.03 23.54
N ASN A 924 -0.92 7.05 24.83
CA ASN A 924 -1.32 8.25 25.54
C ASN A 924 -0.10 8.95 26.16
N SER A 925 0.51 9.87 25.40
CA SER A 925 1.67 10.65 25.87
C SER A 925 1.34 11.62 27.02
N ALA A 926 0.07 11.94 27.24
CA ALA A 926 -0.37 12.80 28.33
C ALA A 926 -0.63 12.03 29.64
N SER A 927 -0.61 10.70 29.60
CA SER A 927 -0.78 9.85 30.78
C SER A 927 0.55 9.44 31.39
N SER A 928 0.53 9.17 32.69
CA SER A 928 1.62 8.56 33.42
C SER A 928 2.02 7.20 32.84
N CYS A 929 1.10 6.48 32.21
CA CYS A 929 1.35 5.23 31.49
C CYS A 929 0.73 5.34 30.09
N PRO A 930 1.48 5.08 29.01
CA PRO A 930 0.96 5.23 27.65
C PRO A 930 -0.10 4.19 27.28
N PHE A 931 -0.21 3.10 28.04
CA PHE A 931 -1.27 2.09 27.94
C PHE A 931 -2.62 2.57 28.51
N TYR A 932 -2.66 3.71 29.20
CA TYR A 932 -3.90 4.21 29.80
C TYR A 932 -4.58 5.18 28.82
N PRO A 933 -5.66 4.79 28.15
CA PRO A 933 -6.27 5.62 27.11
C PRO A 933 -6.92 6.87 27.72
N THR A 934 -6.98 7.96 26.96
CA THR A 934 -7.94 9.05 27.22
C THR A 934 -9.38 8.56 27.01
N SER A 935 -10.37 9.36 27.45
CA SER A 935 -11.78 9.05 27.16
C SER A 935 -12.05 8.89 25.67
N GLU A 936 -11.50 9.79 24.84
CA GLU A 936 -11.67 9.72 23.38
C GLU A 936 -11.00 8.47 22.79
N GLN A 937 -9.74 8.22 23.15
CA GLN A 937 -9.02 7.01 22.69
C GLN A 937 -9.77 5.74 23.09
N TYR A 938 -10.30 5.66 24.32
CA TYR A 938 -11.08 4.51 24.78
C TYR A 938 -12.30 4.24 23.88
N HIS A 939 -13.07 5.27 23.53
CA HIS A 939 -14.24 5.11 22.65
C HIS A 939 -13.86 4.71 21.22
N LEU A 940 -12.78 5.30 20.68
CA LEU A 940 -12.27 4.94 19.37
C LEU A 940 -11.77 3.50 19.34
N ASN A 941 -11.03 3.07 20.37
CA ASN A 941 -10.54 1.69 20.52
C ASN A 941 -11.69 0.68 20.50
N LEU A 942 -12.81 0.97 21.19
CA LEU A 942 -13.98 0.09 21.22
C LEU A 942 -14.63 -0.08 19.84
N MET A 943 -14.69 0.98 19.03
CA MET A 943 -15.25 0.90 17.67
C MET A 943 -14.32 0.18 16.70
N GLU A 944 -13.01 0.41 16.81
CA GLU A 944 -12.01 -0.22 15.96
C GLU A 944 -11.94 -1.71 16.23
N THR A 945 -11.71 -2.11 17.49
CA THR A 945 -11.60 -3.51 17.86
C THR A 945 -12.87 -4.29 17.56
N ALA A 946 -14.06 -3.74 17.79
CA ALA A 946 -15.30 -4.42 17.46
C ALA A 946 -15.46 -4.67 15.95
N ALA A 947 -15.04 -3.72 15.10
CA ALA A 947 -14.99 -3.92 13.64
C ALA A 947 -13.95 -5.00 13.26
N GLY A 948 -12.77 -4.97 13.87
CA GLY A 948 -11.73 -5.99 13.69
C GLY A 948 -12.21 -7.39 14.12
N PHE A 949 -12.86 -7.51 15.28
CA PHE A 949 -13.39 -8.78 15.79
C PHE A 949 -14.51 -9.33 14.91
N MET A 950 -15.35 -8.47 14.33
CA MET A 950 -16.31 -8.90 13.31
C MET A 950 -15.62 -9.51 12.09
N GLU A 951 -14.62 -8.84 11.52
CA GLU A 951 -13.88 -9.37 10.37
C GLU A 951 -13.07 -10.62 10.69
N PHE A 952 -12.57 -10.76 11.91
CA PHE A 952 -11.92 -11.98 12.38
C PHE A 952 -12.88 -13.17 12.33
N LEU A 953 -14.09 -13.01 12.87
CA LEU A 953 -15.11 -14.06 12.86
C LEU A 953 -15.61 -14.38 11.44
N LEU A 954 -15.79 -13.36 10.60
CA LEU A 954 -16.21 -13.57 9.21
C LEU A 954 -15.10 -14.25 8.38
N SER A 955 -13.84 -13.91 8.63
CA SER A 955 -12.70 -14.58 8.00
C SER A 955 -12.62 -16.05 8.44
N ALA A 956 -12.88 -16.33 9.71
CA ALA A 956 -12.94 -17.70 10.22
C ALA A 956 -14.05 -18.54 9.55
N GLU A 957 -15.23 -17.95 9.31
CA GLU A 957 -16.31 -18.60 8.56
C GLU A 957 -15.95 -18.85 7.09
N GLU A 958 -15.34 -17.86 6.44
CA GLU A 958 -15.04 -17.89 5.00
C GLU A 958 -13.87 -18.82 4.65
N ILE A 959 -12.77 -18.74 5.41
CA ILE A 959 -11.57 -19.56 5.20
C ILE A 959 -11.83 -21.00 5.63
N GLY A 960 -12.52 -21.17 6.76
CA GLY A 960 -12.99 -22.46 7.22
C GLY A 960 -12.72 -22.75 8.69
N LEU A 961 -13.57 -23.63 9.21
CA LEU A 961 -13.64 -24.00 10.62
C LEU A 961 -13.08 -25.40 10.91
N GLY A 962 -12.24 -25.94 10.02
CA GLY A 962 -11.53 -27.22 10.17
C GLY A 962 -12.20 -28.44 9.54
N ASP A 963 -13.53 -28.45 9.39
CA ASP A 963 -14.27 -29.56 8.77
C ASP A 963 -14.61 -29.21 7.30
N ARG A 964 -14.08 -29.97 6.32
CA ARG A 964 -14.40 -29.77 4.89
C ARG A 964 -15.89 -30.05 4.66
N GLY A 965 -16.69 -28.98 4.50
CA GLY A 965 -18.05 -29.06 3.92
C GLY A 965 -19.24 -29.11 4.88
N ALA A 966 -19.09 -29.02 6.21
CA ALA A 966 -20.23 -29.13 7.13
C ALA A 966 -20.86 -27.80 7.57
N CYS A 967 -20.16 -26.66 7.42
CA CYS A 967 -20.60 -25.35 7.94
C CYS A 967 -20.56 -24.19 6.94
N VAL A 968 -20.08 -24.42 5.72
CA VAL A 968 -19.92 -23.35 4.74
C VAL A 968 -21.26 -23.15 4.03
N THR A 969 -21.77 -21.92 4.03
CA THR A 969 -22.87 -21.58 3.12
C THR A 969 -22.32 -21.72 1.69
N PRO A 970 -22.96 -22.49 0.79
CA PRO A 970 -22.59 -22.44 -0.62
C PRO A 970 -22.65 -20.97 -1.05
N ILE A 971 -21.53 -20.47 -1.58
CA ILE A 971 -21.40 -19.10 -2.08
C ILE A 971 -22.42 -18.86 -3.18
#